data_AF-A0A6N2WZ01-F1
#
_entry.id   AF-A0A6N2WZ01-F1
#
_cell.length_a   1.000
_cell.length_b   1.000
_cell.length_c   1.000
_cell.angle_alpha   90.00
_cell.angle_beta   90.00
_cell.angle_gamma   90.00
#
_symmetry.space_group_name_H-M   'P 1'
#
loop_
_entity.id
_entity.type
_entity.pdbx_description
1 polymer ?
#
loop_
_entity_poly.entity_id
_entity_poly.type
_entity_poly.pdbx_seq_one_letter_code
_entity_poly.pdbx_strand_id
1 'polypeptide(L)'
;MAGNDKTFKTYIMILLRKIHSHVWNTFIFSAILLSSCCPPPVDDEVYINIYQNMSIETIPVENVIDTCYRRSPEFFFANSAMFDKEPRGKFLLHAHGYVCEVDSGNMLATLAEAAWHMGMERNGDLIRIDFDSLIVKDDNESRLSADYARAMSMENTPTYIVEISKTQSAPSPVRMEKGMIGFGSWDTEVEFKDIRIEADGKNILYDVSCCRADSGEWKVQDGILMQTSRQLRTRAILPDFIGNEYVLTFKTRRTKGNEGFFLYYGLSANGKKGYCVNVGRWGNRFINIEDTEGEVVTKILPWHLKNNRWYDVKLVSTSEGVEFYVNKRLVIGYKPVMPRQFYAAGYDEKTGETVVKVVNAADTPYKVRFHLAGGTRVEAKGRVLTLAAATGMDENTAEEPKRIYPRESEFREFGEQFDYEFLPFSYTVMRIKTQTFLSIAVMACGGKTNLETALIQAGDNRAELEKVLNHYAVDSLKHKAACFLIENMPYHYYYTGEEVDYEKQFFKMLHEATLSPEAIADSLNRGRMNEQFGRTELKYDIREVDSAYLVHNIDWAFKVWREQPWGKKVSFENFCEYVLPYRVGDECPVEWRERLYNKYNSLLDSIRLKPESVYPWIVADVLLDSLKKRSPRFVSYSYAKHSAGPEIADWLSGNCEDLADAFTYICRSLGIPSGCDEMLMRGDNNVPHYWNFVLDDHCDAFFCSLLYPGPLIQSHTYDAPQGKVYRRMFSVNRDMMKMMNQPPEKIHPTFRYPLMLDVTDIYSDCEQTIHIPESRFLIRPEQDEVIYLCLPSRMEWVPVAVSKCKDGQVSFENVDGNAVFCLSVYRDKKLLPISVPFWVHKELKYFRYFGNGEEMEQVIILHKFNLFIEPFIDRMVGGAFEGSNDAGFRKKDTLYLIEEKPVRLCNVAYVDKSKGYRYFRYYGPAGSYCNISEVGFYRETGDTIPLKGQVIGTPGSFDGDKGHWYMSAFDGDPYTSFDYKQPDGGWAGIDFGKPVSVGKIVFTPRNRVNFIRKGDKYELFYAGKGGWISAGVTVADSDSLVYNVPKGALLYLKNHSGGVDERIFECVDGEQVFW
;
A
#
# COMPACT_ATOMS: atom_id res chain seq x y z
N MET A 1 -71.59 61.30 46.28
CA MET A 1 -71.28 61.02 47.70
C MET A 1 -70.43 59.75 47.72
N ALA A 2 -69.11 59.84 47.60
CA ALA A 2 -68.14 59.96 48.70
C ALA A 2 -68.20 58.77 49.69
N GLY A 3 -67.17 57.90 49.70
CA GLY A 3 -66.93 56.96 50.79
C GLY A 3 -66.13 55.69 50.47
N ASN A 4 -64.80 55.75 50.62
CA ASN A 4 -63.85 54.66 50.92
C ASN A 4 -63.75 53.40 50.03
N ASP A 5 -62.88 53.48 49.02
CA ASP A 5 -62.33 52.34 48.27
C ASP A 5 -60.79 52.25 48.46
N LYS A 6 -60.34 52.04 49.71
CA LYS A 6 -58.90 51.97 50.06
C LYS A 6 -58.46 50.78 50.92
N THR A 7 -59.33 49.85 51.27
CA THR A 7 -58.99 48.75 52.20
C THR A 7 -58.97 47.36 51.55
N PHE A 8 -59.54 47.18 50.36
CA PHE A 8 -59.63 45.84 49.73
C PHE A 8 -58.47 45.51 48.77
N LYS A 9 -57.88 46.52 48.09
CA LYS A 9 -56.69 46.31 47.23
C LYS A 9 -55.40 46.01 48.01
N THR A 10 -55.31 46.45 49.27
CA THR A 10 -54.12 46.25 50.10
C THR A 10 -54.03 44.83 50.67
N TYR A 11 -55.17 44.19 50.99
CA TYR A 11 -55.17 42.83 51.52
C TYR A 11 -54.88 41.75 50.47
N ILE A 12 -55.35 41.92 49.23
CA ILE A 12 -55.06 40.98 48.13
C ILE A 12 -53.61 41.07 47.66
N MET A 13 -53.01 42.27 47.65
CA MET A 13 -51.57 42.43 47.33
C MET A 13 -50.64 41.92 48.44
N ILE A 14 -51.04 41.97 49.72
CA ILE A 14 -50.25 41.42 50.83
C ILE A 14 -50.36 39.89 50.89
N LEU A 15 -51.53 39.31 50.58
CA LEU A 15 -51.70 37.85 50.52
C LEU A 15 -50.95 37.24 49.33
N LEU A 16 -50.99 37.89 48.15
CA LEU A 16 -50.23 37.46 46.97
C LEU A 16 -48.71 37.65 47.17
N ARG A 17 -48.25 38.71 47.85
CA ARG A 17 -46.82 38.87 48.18
C ARG A 17 -46.33 37.87 49.24
N LYS A 18 -47.15 37.48 50.22
CA LYS A 18 -46.77 36.46 51.22
C LYS A 18 -46.79 35.04 50.64
N ILE A 19 -47.71 34.70 49.73
CA ILE A 19 -47.72 33.39 49.06
C ILE A 19 -46.58 33.30 48.03
N HIS A 20 -46.28 34.38 47.29
CA HIS A 20 -45.12 34.41 46.40
C HIS A 20 -43.79 34.35 47.17
N SER A 21 -43.64 35.05 48.30
CA SER A 21 -42.37 35.04 49.05
C SER A 21 -42.17 33.75 49.85
N HIS A 22 -43.22 33.06 50.28
CA HIS A 22 -43.05 31.77 50.97
C HIS A 22 -42.79 30.64 49.98
N VAL A 23 -43.46 30.60 48.82
CA VAL A 23 -43.16 29.60 47.77
C VAL A 23 -41.79 29.85 47.16
N TRP A 24 -41.38 31.11 46.94
CA TRP A 24 -40.02 31.43 46.48
C TRP A 24 -38.95 31.26 47.55
N ASN A 25 -39.19 31.55 48.83
CA ASN A 25 -38.19 31.30 49.87
C ASN A 25 -38.08 29.81 50.22
N THR A 26 -39.14 29.00 50.07
CA THR A 26 -39.03 27.54 50.18
C THR A 26 -38.39 26.94 48.94
N PHE A 27 -38.64 27.45 47.73
CA PHE A 27 -37.89 27.06 46.53
C PHE A 27 -36.42 27.51 46.58
N ILE A 28 -36.10 28.69 47.12
CA ILE A 28 -34.73 29.18 47.27
C ILE A 28 -34.03 28.48 48.44
N PHE A 29 -34.68 28.20 49.57
CA PHE A 29 -34.05 27.40 50.64
C PHE A 29 -33.89 25.94 50.23
N SER A 30 -34.86 25.34 49.52
CA SER A 30 -34.71 23.99 48.96
C SER A 30 -33.70 23.98 47.82
N ALA A 31 -33.61 25.01 46.98
CA ALA A 31 -32.58 25.12 45.94
C ALA A 31 -31.20 25.48 46.50
N ILE A 32 -31.09 26.20 47.61
CA ILE A 32 -29.81 26.48 48.29
C ILE A 32 -29.37 25.28 49.14
N LEU A 33 -30.28 24.51 49.72
CA LEU A 33 -29.97 23.22 50.36
C LEU A 33 -29.74 22.09 49.33
N LEU A 34 -30.29 22.18 48.11
CA LEU A 34 -29.98 21.27 47.00
C LEU A 34 -28.79 21.73 46.16
N SER A 35 -28.43 23.02 46.15
CA SER A 35 -27.24 23.54 45.44
C SER A 35 -26.00 23.63 46.34
N SER A 36 -26.13 23.59 47.66
CA SER A 36 -25.00 23.45 48.60
C SER A 36 -24.66 21.99 48.92
N CYS A 37 -25.37 21.04 48.31
CA CYS A 37 -25.04 19.61 48.31
C CYS A 37 -24.72 19.07 46.91
N CYS A 38 -24.50 19.93 45.91
CA CYS A 38 -23.81 19.51 44.69
C CYS A 38 -22.31 19.46 45.01
N PRO A 39 -21.67 18.27 44.97
CA PRO A 39 -20.21 18.23 44.92
C PRO A 39 -19.75 19.13 43.75
N PRO A 40 -18.59 19.80 43.85
CA PRO A 40 -18.06 20.54 42.70
C PRO A 40 -18.09 19.63 41.46
N PRO A 41 -18.47 20.16 40.28
CA PRO A 41 -18.49 19.37 39.06
C PRO A 41 -17.14 18.70 38.91
N VAL A 42 -17.18 17.39 38.65
CA VAL A 42 -15.98 16.63 38.36
C VAL A 42 -15.80 16.72 36.86
N ASP A 43 -14.84 17.52 36.42
CA ASP A 43 -14.60 17.77 34.99
C ASP A 43 -13.82 16.62 34.32
N ASP A 44 -13.13 15.80 35.12
CA ASP A 44 -12.27 14.72 34.66
C ASP A 44 -12.75 13.33 35.16
N GLU A 45 -12.95 12.40 34.23
CA GLU A 45 -13.38 11.02 34.50
C GLU A 45 -12.33 10.01 34.01
N VAL A 46 -12.09 8.96 34.81
CA VAL A 46 -11.13 7.90 34.53
C VAL A 46 -11.81 6.54 34.63
N TYR A 47 -11.82 5.80 33.54
CA TYR A 47 -12.41 4.48 33.41
C TYR A 47 -11.31 3.43 33.41
N ILE A 48 -11.35 2.52 34.38
CA ILE A 48 -10.39 1.45 34.59
C ILE A 48 -11.08 0.13 34.25
N ASN A 49 -10.61 -0.56 33.20
CA ASN A 49 -11.21 -1.82 32.75
C ASN A 49 -10.47 -3.01 33.36
N ILE A 50 -11.03 -3.59 34.43
CA ILE A 50 -10.36 -4.62 35.24
C ILE A 50 -10.18 -5.96 34.47
N TYR A 51 -10.84 -6.16 33.32
CA TYR A 51 -10.87 -7.42 32.55
C TYR A 51 -9.94 -7.47 31.34
N GLN A 52 -9.38 -6.35 30.93
CA GLN A 52 -8.48 -6.33 29.78
C GLN A 52 -7.04 -6.50 30.26
N ASN A 53 -6.65 -7.76 30.46
CA ASN A 53 -5.29 -8.13 30.82
C ASN A 53 -4.35 -7.74 29.67
N MET A 54 -3.50 -6.76 29.91
CA MET A 54 -2.31 -6.55 29.08
C MET A 54 -1.24 -7.52 29.58
N SER A 55 -1.30 -8.78 29.12
CA SER A 55 -0.39 -9.84 29.57
C SER A 55 1.06 -9.44 29.32
N ILE A 56 1.88 -9.52 30.37
CA ILE A 56 3.34 -9.41 30.29
C ILE A 56 3.86 -10.73 29.70
N GLU A 57 3.78 -10.92 28.39
CA GLU A 57 4.41 -12.07 27.74
C GLU A 57 5.93 -11.93 27.81
N THR A 58 6.58 -12.86 28.52
CA THR A 58 8.04 -12.99 28.52
C THR A 58 8.52 -13.48 27.16
N ILE A 59 9.08 -12.58 26.36
CA ILE A 59 9.77 -12.87 25.09
C ILE A 59 11.22 -13.31 25.41
N PRO A 60 11.84 -14.26 24.67
CA PRO A 60 13.27 -14.52 24.75
C PRO A 60 14.07 -13.38 24.08
N VAL A 61 15.05 -12.81 24.78
CA VAL A 61 15.69 -11.53 24.43
C VAL A 61 17.12 -11.72 23.93
N GLU A 62 17.47 -11.08 22.80
CA GLU A 62 18.83 -10.59 22.57
C GLU A 62 18.96 -9.21 23.25
N ASN A 63 19.82 -9.12 24.26
CA ASN A 63 19.96 -7.94 25.11
C ASN A 63 20.63 -6.77 24.37
N VAL A 64 19.93 -5.64 24.15
CA VAL A 64 20.59 -4.33 23.97
C VAL A 64 19.69 -3.17 24.45
N ILE A 65 20.21 -2.42 25.42
CA ILE A 65 20.39 -0.96 25.58
C ILE A 65 20.29 -0.67 27.08
N ASP A 66 21.47 -0.55 27.71
CA ASP A 66 21.65 -0.01 29.06
C ASP A 66 21.32 1.49 29.02
N THR A 67 20.12 1.88 29.47
CA THR A 67 19.68 3.28 29.41
C THR A 67 19.49 3.84 30.81
N CYS A 68 20.30 4.84 31.15
CA CYS A 68 20.09 5.71 32.30
C CYS A 68 19.53 7.05 31.82
N TYR A 69 18.29 7.38 32.18
CA TYR A 69 17.67 8.64 31.78
C TYR A 69 18.00 9.75 32.79
N ARG A 70 18.82 10.72 32.39
CA ARG A 70 19.10 11.94 33.17
C ARG A 70 18.58 13.15 32.41
N ARG A 71 17.44 13.71 32.85
CA ARG A 71 16.71 14.75 32.10
C ARG A 71 16.00 15.70 33.04
N SER A 72 15.52 16.83 32.52
CA SER A 72 14.75 17.79 33.33
C SER A 72 13.36 17.24 33.70
N PRO A 73 12.72 17.78 34.75
CA PRO A 73 11.35 17.42 35.09
C PRO A 73 10.35 17.59 33.92
N GLU A 74 10.51 18.64 33.11
CA GLU A 74 9.65 18.91 31.95
C GLU A 74 9.73 17.80 30.90
N PHE A 75 10.92 17.26 30.64
CA PHE A 75 11.10 16.15 29.73
C PHE A 75 10.30 14.94 30.21
N PHE A 76 10.43 14.56 31.48
CA PHE A 76 9.75 13.38 32.02
C PHE A 76 8.23 13.55 32.01
N PHE A 77 7.72 14.73 32.32
CA PHE A 77 6.27 15.00 32.21
C PHE A 77 5.77 14.91 30.77
N ALA A 78 6.46 15.54 29.82
CA ALA A 78 6.06 15.55 28.41
C ALA A 78 6.19 14.17 27.75
N ASN A 79 7.13 13.34 28.21
CA ASN A 79 7.49 12.07 27.57
C ASN A 79 7.13 10.82 28.38
N SER A 80 6.38 10.94 29.48
CA SER A 80 5.92 9.77 30.25
C SER A 80 5.15 8.72 29.42
N ALA A 81 4.67 9.08 28.22
CA ALA A 81 4.02 8.19 27.24
C ALA A 81 4.87 7.80 26.03
N MET A 82 6.18 8.03 26.10
CA MET A 82 7.13 7.67 25.05
C MET A 82 7.05 6.18 24.71
N PHE A 83 6.94 5.32 25.72
CA PHE A 83 6.96 3.87 25.56
C PHE A 83 5.65 3.26 25.04
N ASP A 84 4.53 3.97 25.21
CA ASP A 84 3.18 3.45 24.90
C ASP A 84 3.04 3.01 23.44
N LYS A 85 3.81 3.63 22.55
CA LYS A 85 3.70 3.44 21.11
C LYS A 85 4.91 2.73 20.50
N GLU A 86 5.82 2.24 21.34
CA GLU A 86 6.98 1.47 20.90
C GLU A 86 6.54 0.09 20.38
N PRO A 87 7.23 -0.44 19.35
CA PRO A 87 6.89 -1.74 18.78
C PRO A 87 7.26 -2.87 19.73
N ARG A 88 6.29 -3.72 20.07
CA ARG A 88 6.52 -4.92 20.91
C ARG A 88 7.24 -6.00 20.12
N GLY A 89 8.00 -6.86 20.80
CA GLY A 89 8.52 -8.11 20.21
C GLY A 89 9.88 -8.02 19.51
N LYS A 90 10.65 -6.93 19.67
CA LYS A 90 11.99 -6.71 19.08
C LYS A 90 13.16 -6.73 20.08
N PHE A 91 12.99 -6.12 21.24
CA PHE A 91 13.98 -6.00 22.31
C PHE A 91 13.24 -5.85 23.64
N LEU A 92 13.95 -6.11 24.74
CA LEU A 92 13.50 -5.75 26.09
C LEU A 92 14.39 -4.60 26.55
N LEU A 93 13.78 -3.46 26.88
CA LEU A 93 14.54 -2.32 27.40
C LEU A 93 14.89 -2.59 28.85
N HIS A 94 16.19 -2.64 29.16
CA HIS A 94 16.68 -2.66 30.53
C HIS A 94 16.97 -1.21 30.97
N ALA A 95 16.06 -0.65 31.76
CA ALA A 95 16.28 0.65 32.39
C ALA A 95 17.11 0.45 33.66
N HIS A 96 18.41 0.79 33.60
CA HIS A 96 19.32 0.73 34.75
C HIS A 96 19.20 1.95 35.67
N GLY A 97 18.52 3.02 35.23
CA GLY A 97 18.21 4.13 36.11
C GLY A 97 17.45 5.28 35.43
N TYR A 98 16.83 6.12 36.23
CA TYR A 98 16.27 7.40 35.81
C TYR A 98 16.41 8.39 36.96
N VAL A 99 16.78 9.63 36.65
CA VAL A 99 16.92 10.71 37.63
C VAL A 99 16.66 12.06 36.98
N CYS A 100 15.94 12.93 37.68
CA CYS A 100 15.80 14.32 37.30
C CYS A 100 17.13 15.08 37.49
N GLU A 101 17.56 15.80 36.46
CA GLU A 101 18.67 16.76 36.57
C GLU A 101 18.15 18.08 37.14
N VAL A 102 18.33 18.26 38.45
CA VAL A 102 17.94 19.45 39.20
C VAL A 102 19.03 19.79 40.21
N ASP A 103 19.13 21.09 40.57
CA ASP A 103 20.11 21.57 41.54
C ASP A 103 19.87 21.00 42.96
N SER A 104 18.61 20.66 43.27
CA SER A 104 18.22 19.98 44.52
C SER A 104 17.00 19.07 44.31
N GLY A 105 16.95 17.94 45.04
CA GLY A 105 15.94 16.88 44.89
C GLY A 105 14.56 17.25 45.42
N ASN A 106 13.89 18.18 44.74
CA ASN A 106 12.59 18.73 45.13
C ASN A 106 11.38 17.86 44.71
N MET A 107 10.19 18.29 45.15
CA MET A 107 8.93 17.57 44.87
C MET A 107 8.57 17.51 43.38
N LEU A 108 8.85 18.54 42.58
CA LEU A 108 8.59 18.52 41.14
C LEU A 108 9.41 17.44 40.42
N ALA A 109 10.70 17.35 40.76
CA ALA A 109 11.57 16.27 40.29
C ALA A 109 11.04 14.89 40.73
N THR A 110 10.60 14.78 41.98
CA THR A 110 10.01 13.54 42.53
C THR A 110 8.77 13.09 41.76
N LEU A 111 7.86 14.02 41.45
CA LEU A 111 6.63 13.72 40.71
C LEU A 111 6.89 13.42 39.24
N ALA A 112 7.88 14.06 38.63
CA ALA A 112 8.32 13.78 37.27
C ALA A 112 8.90 12.36 37.16
N GLU A 113 9.74 11.96 38.12
CA GLU A 113 10.24 10.58 38.24
C GLU A 113 9.11 9.57 38.47
N ALA A 114 8.13 9.89 39.32
CA ALA A 114 6.97 9.02 39.55
C ALA A 114 6.11 8.86 38.28
N ALA A 115 5.86 9.94 37.55
CA ALA A 115 5.12 9.91 36.28
C ALA A 115 5.86 9.08 35.21
N TRP A 116 7.19 9.22 35.13
CA TRP A 116 8.04 8.42 34.25
C TRP A 116 8.01 6.93 34.64
N HIS A 117 8.13 6.63 35.93
CA HIS A 117 8.04 5.28 36.47
C HIS A 117 6.70 4.62 36.11
N MET A 118 5.58 5.33 36.28
CA MET A 118 4.26 4.87 35.87
C MET A 118 4.17 4.62 34.35
N GLY A 119 4.91 5.38 33.55
CA GLY A 119 5.10 5.15 32.11
C GLY A 119 5.82 3.86 31.80
N MET A 120 6.89 3.56 32.53
CA MET A 120 7.59 2.30 32.38
C MET A 120 6.76 1.11 32.88
N GLU A 121 6.09 1.25 34.02
CA GLU A 121 5.27 0.20 34.63
C GLU A 121 4.12 -0.22 33.72
N ARG A 122 3.39 0.74 33.11
CA ARG A 122 2.31 0.41 32.17
C ARG A 122 2.78 -0.24 30.87
N ASN A 123 4.09 -0.17 30.58
CA ASN A 123 4.75 -0.83 29.45
C ASN A 123 5.71 -1.93 29.93
N GLY A 124 5.38 -2.60 31.04
CA GLY A 124 6.19 -3.69 31.60
C GLY A 124 6.31 -4.94 30.71
N ASP A 125 5.52 -5.00 29.62
CA ASP A 125 5.68 -5.94 28.50
C ASP A 125 6.94 -5.66 27.65
N LEU A 126 7.38 -4.39 27.61
CA LEU A 126 8.52 -3.91 26.83
C LEU A 126 9.72 -3.54 27.70
N ILE A 127 9.49 -3.09 28.94
CA ILE A 127 10.52 -2.51 29.81
C ILE A 127 10.69 -3.39 31.05
N ARG A 128 11.94 -3.80 31.30
CA ARG A 128 12.35 -4.28 32.63
C ARG A 128 13.07 -3.17 33.35
N ILE A 129 12.56 -2.86 34.53
CA ILE A 129 13.20 -1.96 35.46
C ILE A 129 14.16 -2.80 36.29
N ASP A 130 15.46 -2.50 36.23
CA ASP A 130 16.41 -3.07 37.17
C ASP A 130 16.28 -2.30 38.50
N PHE A 131 15.64 -2.95 39.47
CA PHE A 131 15.44 -2.35 40.78
C PHE A 131 16.71 -2.38 41.62
N ASP A 132 17.64 -3.31 41.37
CA ASP A 132 18.87 -3.45 42.17
C ASP A 132 19.85 -2.30 41.90
N SER A 133 19.81 -1.71 40.69
CA SER A 133 20.59 -0.51 40.34
C SER A 133 19.95 0.81 40.81
N LEU A 134 18.67 0.78 41.18
CA LEU A 134 17.91 1.92 41.72
C LEU A 134 17.96 2.02 43.27
N ILE A 135 18.48 1.01 43.95
CA ILE A 135 18.68 1.01 45.41
C ILE A 135 19.89 1.88 45.75
N VAL A 136 19.64 3.02 46.37
CA VAL A 136 20.70 3.83 46.99
C VAL A 136 21.23 3.05 48.21
N LYS A 137 22.40 2.44 48.06
CA LYS A 137 23.23 1.98 49.19
C LYS A 137 23.92 3.20 49.79
N ASP A 138 23.26 3.86 50.73
CA ASP A 138 23.98 4.62 51.75
C ASP A 138 23.26 4.51 53.11
N ASP A 139 24.01 4.13 54.13
CA ASP A 139 23.57 3.69 55.46
C ASP A 139 23.06 4.83 56.37
N ASN A 140 22.33 5.79 55.81
CA ASN A 140 21.60 6.80 56.58
C ASN A 140 20.19 6.91 56.01
N GLU A 141 19.18 6.66 56.85
CA GLU A 141 17.74 6.73 56.55
C GLU A 141 17.42 7.69 55.38
N SER A 142 16.94 7.13 54.26
CA SER A 142 16.67 7.84 53.00
C SER A 142 16.04 9.21 53.23
N ARG A 143 16.77 10.25 52.79
CA ARG A 143 16.33 11.65 52.92
C ARG A 143 15.61 12.16 51.68
N LEU A 144 15.68 11.53 50.50
CA LEU A 144 15.10 12.12 49.28
C LEU A 144 13.63 11.72 49.09
N SER A 145 12.76 12.67 48.74
CA SER A 145 11.35 12.38 48.43
C SER A 145 11.18 11.44 47.23
N ALA A 146 12.11 11.49 46.27
CA ALA A 146 12.15 10.59 45.12
C ALA A 146 12.33 9.12 45.52
N ASP A 147 13.08 8.84 46.59
CA ASP A 147 13.27 7.49 47.10
C ASP A 147 11.96 6.95 47.70
N TYR A 148 11.23 7.78 48.46
CA TYR A 148 9.91 7.42 48.98
C TYR A 148 8.92 7.13 47.85
N ALA A 149 8.90 7.94 46.78
CA ALA A 149 8.04 7.69 45.62
C ALA A 149 8.40 6.39 44.87
N ARG A 150 9.70 6.07 44.76
CA ARG A 150 10.19 4.81 44.19
C ARG A 150 9.76 3.61 45.04
N ALA A 151 9.97 3.67 46.36
CA ALA A 151 9.52 2.63 47.29
C ALA A 151 8.00 2.41 47.23
N MET A 152 7.21 3.49 47.24
CA MET A 152 5.75 3.43 47.07
C MET A 152 5.35 2.71 45.78
N SER A 153 6.07 2.92 44.69
CA SER A 153 5.77 2.29 43.41
C SER A 153 6.12 0.80 43.42
N MET A 154 7.29 0.44 43.94
CA MET A 154 7.82 -0.93 44.04
C MET A 154 6.98 -1.83 44.96
N GLU A 155 6.59 -1.32 46.14
CA GLU A 155 5.78 -2.05 47.11
C GLU A 155 4.33 -2.24 46.65
N ASN A 156 3.91 -1.50 45.62
CA ASN A 156 2.55 -1.52 45.07
C ASN A 156 2.53 -1.85 43.58
N THR A 157 3.45 -2.69 43.11
CA THR A 157 3.43 -3.21 41.74
C THR A 157 2.28 -4.23 41.59
N PRO A 158 1.33 -4.04 40.66
CA PRO A 158 0.25 -4.99 40.41
C PRO A 158 0.76 -6.28 39.76
N THR A 159 -0.08 -7.33 39.71
CA THR A 159 0.26 -8.58 39.01
C THR A 159 0.26 -8.41 37.49
N TYR A 160 -0.72 -7.67 36.96
CA TYR A 160 -0.78 -7.25 35.56
C TYR A 160 -1.38 -5.85 35.43
N ILE A 161 -1.11 -5.19 34.31
CA ILE A 161 -1.61 -3.84 34.01
C ILE A 161 -2.98 -3.94 33.33
N VAL A 162 -3.86 -2.99 33.66
CA VAL A 162 -5.21 -2.89 33.07
C VAL A 162 -5.34 -1.64 32.21
N GLU A 163 -6.22 -1.68 31.21
CA GLU A 163 -6.46 -0.52 30.36
C GLU A 163 -7.16 0.61 31.12
N ILE A 164 -6.67 1.83 30.93
CA ILE A 164 -7.31 3.07 31.38
C ILE A 164 -7.78 3.86 30.16
N SER A 165 -9.06 4.23 30.14
CA SER A 165 -9.57 5.31 29.29
C SER A 165 -9.95 6.51 30.16
N LYS A 166 -9.81 7.72 29.64
CA LYS A 166 -10.05 8.94 30.44
C LYS A 166 -10.66 10.05 29.59
N THR A 167 -11.60 10.76 30.20
CA THR A 167 -12.10 12.05 29.73
C THR A 167 -11.43 13.08 30.62
N GLN A 168 -10.37 13.70 30.14
CA GLN A 168 -9.56 14.63 30.92
C GLN A 168 -9.47 15.95 30.19
N SER A 169 -9.50 17.05 30.94
CA SER A 169 -9.17 18.39 30.47
C SER A 169 -7.84 18.37 29.71
N ALA A 170 -7.83 18.93 28.50
CA ALA A 170 -6.65 18.89 27.65
C ALA A 170 -5.46 19.57 28.36
N PRO A 171 -4.29 18.93 28.42
CA PRO A 171 -3.11 19.55 29.00
C PRO A 171 -2.77 20.81 28.21
N SER A 172 -2.29 21.83 28.93
CA SER A 172 -1.90 23.10 28.30
C SER A 172 -0.86 22.87 27.21
N PRO A 173 -1.05 23.44 26.00
CA PRO A 173 -0.07 23.34 24.94
C PRO A 173 1.21 24.06 25.34
N VAL A 174 2.36 23.47 25.00
CA VAL A 174 3.66 24.13 25.17
C VAL A 174 3.79 25.11 24.02
N ARG A 175 3.85 26.41 24.35
CA ARG A 175 3.97 27.45 23.33
C ARG A 175 5.34 27.41 22.66
N MET A 176 5.34 27.41 21.34
CA MET A 176 6.56 27.49 20.54
C MET A 176 7.18 28.89 20.62
N GLU A 177 8.47 28.95 20.98
CA GLU A 177 9.24 30.19 20.94
C GLU A 177 9.46 30.66 19.49
N LYS A 178 9.57 31.98 19.29
CA LYS A 178 9.94 32.55 17.99
C LYS A 178 11.37 32.17 17.65
N GLY A 179 11.59 31.73 16.42
CA GLY A 179 12.93 31.36 15.97
C GLY A 179 13.13 31.48 14.47
N MET A 180 14.37 31.25 14.05
CA MET A 180 14.78 31.24 12.65
C MET A 180 14.44 29.91 11.98
N ILE A 181 14.48 29.88 10.65
CA ILE A 181 14.33 28.71 9.80
C ILE A 181 15.67 28.38 9.16
N GLY A 182 15.91 27.11 8.86
CA GLY A 182 17.08 26.69 8.09
C GLY A 182 16.86 25.42 7.29
N PHE A 183 17.81 25.11 6.42
CA PHE A 183 17.82 23.98 5.51
C PHE A 183 19.10 23.18 5.69
N GLY A 184 19.09 21.90 5.40
CA GLY A 184 20.28 21.06 5.53
C GLY A 184 20.12 19.68 4.94
N SER A 185 21.08 18.82 5.22
CA SER A 185 21.08 17.41 4.85
C SER A 185 22.02 16.59 5.71
N TRP A 186 21.87 15.27 5.65
CA TRP A 186 22.77 14.28 6.24
C TRP A 186 23.33 13.38 5.16
N ASP A 187 24.64 13.30 4.98
CA ASP A 187 25.28 12.40 3.99
C ASP A 187 24.67 12.46 2.56
N THR A 188 24.18 13.65 2.17
CA THR A 188 23.30 13.82 1.00
C THR A 188 23.43 15.20 0.38
N GLU A 189 23.54 15.25 -0.94
CA GLU A 189 23.48 16.44 -1.79
C GLU A 189 22.02 16.79 -2.12
N VAL A 190 21.62 18.03 -1.85
CA VAL A 190 20.23 18.49 -1.92
C VAL A 190 20.13 19.90 -2.47
N GLU A 191 19.01 20.18 -3.14
CA GLU A 191 18.70 21.48 -3.70
C GLU A 191 17.39 22.02 -3.14
N PHE A 192 17.31 23.33 -2.95
CA PHE A 192 16.13 24.06 -2.48
C PHE A 192 15.84 25.28 -3.35
N LYS A 193 14.57 25.57 -3.62
CA LYS A 193 14.14 26.78 -4.33
C LYS A 193 12.71 27.18 -3.95
N ASP A 194 12.26 28.32 -4.46
CA ASP A 194 10.90 28.83 -4.30
C ASP A 194 10.48 29.00 -2.81
N ILE A 195 11.41 29.43 -1.95
CA ILE A 195 11.18 29.59 -0.50
C ILE A 195 10.23 30.78 -0.26
N ARG A 196 9.00 30.50 0.14
CA ARG A 196 7.98 31.49 0.49
C ARG A 196 7.53 31.32 1.92
N ILE A 197 7.41 32.44 2.63
CA ILE A 197 6.86 32.46 3.99
C ILE A 197 5.66 33.39 4.02
N GLU A 198 4.53 32.85 4.47
CA GLU A 198 3.34 33.61 4.79
C GLU A 198 3.24 33.80 6.30
N ALA A 199 3.37 35.05 6.76
CA ALA A 199 3.30 35.43 8.17
C ALA A 199 2.71 36.85 8.28
N ASP A 200 1.95 37.11 9.35
CA ASP A 200 1.33 38.43 9.61
C ASP A 200 0.54 39.01 8.41
N GLY A 201 -0.13 38.15 7.64
CA GLY A 201 -0.89 38.55 6.44
C GLY A 201 -0.03 38.96 5.24
N LYS A 202 1.29 38.75 5.29
CA LYS A 202 2.23 38.99 4.20
C LYS A 202 2.75 37.67 3.66
N ASN A 203 2.79 37.52 2.34
CA ASN A 203 3.39 36.38 1.67
C ASN A 203 4.66 36.85 0.94
N ILE A 204 5.82 36.45 1.45
CA ILE A 204 7.13 36.94 0.99
C ILE A 204 7.87 35.77 0.32
N LEU A 205 8.30 35.97 -0.92
CA LEU A 205 9.27 35.11 -1.60
C LEU A 205 10.68 35.56 -1.20
N TYR A 206 11.44 34.68 -0.55
CA TYR A 206 12.79 34.99 -0.07
C TYR A 206 13.84 34.68 -1.14
N ASP A 207 14.84 35.56 -1.25
CA ASP A 207 16.04 35.27 -2.02
C ASP A 207 16.89 34.24 -1.26
N VAL A 208 17.17 33.12 -1.91
CA VAL A 208 17.96 32.04 -1.35
C VAL A 208 19.40 32.47 -1.01
N SER A 209 19.90 33.55 -1.63
CA SER A 209 21.22 34.13 -1.33
C SER A 209 21.33 34.70 0.09
N CYS A 210 20.21 34.98 0.75
CA CYS A 210 20.18 35.42 2.16
C CYS A 210 20.50 34.29 3.16
N CYS A 211 20.50 33.03 2.73
CA CYS A 211 20.81 31.91 3.63
C CYS A 211 22.30 31.91 4.02
N ARG A 212 22.59 31.82 5.32
CA ARG A 212 23.95 31.76 5.89
C ARG A 212 24.26 30.36 6.39
N ALA A 213 25.25 29.72 5.79
CA ALA A 213 25.72 28.41 6.20
C ALA A 213 26.67 28.48 7.41
N ASP A 214 26.47 27.61 8.39
CA ASP A 214 27.42 27.36 9.48
C ASP A 214 28.09 25.98 9.38
N SER A 215 27.60 25.12 8.48
CA SER A 215 28.09 23.77 8.22
C SER A 215 27.66 23.28 6.83
N GLY A 216 28.44 22.39 6.21
CA GLY A 216 28.23 21.94 4.83
C GLY A 216 28.89 22.84 3.77
N GLU A 217 28.91 22.36 2.53
CA GLU A 217 29.33 23.16 1.37
C GLU A 217 28.08 23.60 0.60
N TRP A 218 27.91 24.91 0.47
CA TRP A 218 26.71 25.50 -0.11
C TRP A 218 27.05 26.40 -1.29
N LYS A 219 26.22 26.33 -2.33
CA LYS A 219 26.31 27.18 -3.53
C LYS A 219 24.93 27.73 -3.85
N VAL A 220 24.89 28.92 -4.44
CA VAL A 220 23.67 29.49 -5.00
C VAL A 220 23.88 29.66 -6.50
N GLN A 221 22.99 29.06 -7.29
CA GLN A 221 23.03 29.15 -8.75
C GLN A 221 21.59 29.19 -9.28
N ASP A 222 21.30 30.13 -10.18
CA ASP A 222 19.99 30.24 -10.86
C ASP A 222 18.78 30.24 -9.91
N GLY A 223 18.92 30.88 -8.74
CA GLY A 223 17.87 30.94 -7.71
C GLY A 223 17.68 29.65 -6.90
N ILE A 224 18.62 28.71 -6.98
CA ILE A 224 18.63 27.43 -6.26
C ILE A 224 19.73 27.46 -5.20
N LEU A 225 19.37 27.15 -3.95
CA LEU A 225 20.30 26.88 -2.87
C LEU A 225 20.70 25.40 -2.91
N MET A 226 21.98 25.13 -3.14
CA MET A 226 22.51 23.79 -3.32
C MET A 226 23.46 23.46 -2.18
N GLN A 227 23.16 22.40 -1.44
CA GLN A 227 24.14 21.71 -0.62
C GLN A 227 24.86 20.70 -1.54
N THR A 228 26.18 20.73 -1.60
CA THR A 228 26.96 19.90 -2.54
C THR A 228 27.94 18.91 -1.89
N SER A 229 27.91 18.77 -0.55
CA SER A 229 28.83 17.86 0.16
C SER A 229 28.10 16.68 0.77
N ARG A 230 28.86 15.66 1.20
CA ARG A 230 28.34 14.52 1.96
C ARG A 230 28.58 14.66 3.47
N GLN A 231 28.75 15.88 3.96
CA GLN A 231 28.94 16.14 5.37
C GLN A 231 27.67 15.77 6.16
N LEU A 232 27.85 15.29 7.38
CA LEU A 232 26.75 14.96 8.27
C LEU A 232 26.20 16.24 8.91
N ARG A 233 24.88 16.31 9.08
CA ARG A 233 24.17 17.40 9.77
C ARG A 233 24.55 18.79 9.29
N THR A 234 24.44 19.03 7.99
CA THR A 234 24.68 20.36 7.42
C THR A 234 23.53 21.32 7.70
N ARG A 235 23.83 22.63 7.64
CA ARG A 235 22.86 23.67 7.95
C ARG A 235 23.19 25.01 7.30
N ALA A 236 22.17 25.57 6.63
CA ALA A 236 22.09 26.95 6.14
C ALA A 236 20.83 27.63 6.69
N ILE A 237 21.00 28.74 7.39
CA ILE A 237 19.95 29.42 8.15
C ILE A 237 19.49 30.66 7.38
N LEU A 238 18.19 30.96 7.40
CA LEU A 238 17.63 32.21 6.91
C LEU A 238 17.47 33.19 8.10
N PRO A 239 18.46 34.08 8.36
CA PRO A 239 18.44 34.94 9.55
C PRO A 239 17.42 36.08 9.46
N ASP A 240 16.97 36.42 8.25
CA ASP A 240 16.05 37.53 7.98
C ASP A 240 14.60 37.23 8.40
N PHE A 241 14.31 36.00 8.85
CA PHE A 241 13.01 35.58 9.36
C PHE A 241 13.12 35.09 10.80
N ILE A 242 12.27 35.63 11.68
CA ILE A 242 12.10 35.19 13.07
C ILE A 242 10.61 35.14 13.38
N GLY A 243 10.07 33.95 13.62
CA GLY A 243 8.64 33.76 13.87
C GLY A 243 8.30 32.40 14.48
N ASN A 244 7.06 32.25 14.91
CA ASN A 244 6.47 31.00 15.41
C ASN A 244 5.09 30.69 14.80
N GLU A 245 4.44 31.66 14.18
CA GLU A 245 3.17 31.50 13.45
C GLU A 245 3.37 31.89 11.98
N TYR A 246 3.40 30.90 11.08
CA TYR A 246 3.66 31.11 9.66
C TYR A 246 3.37 29.86 8.82
N VAL A 247 3.21 30.03 7.52
CA VAL A 247 3.24 28.94 6.54
C VAL A 247 4.48 29.10 5.67
N LEU A 248 5.38 28.13 5.74
CA LEU A 248 6.55 28.03 4.86
C LEU A 248 6.23 27.07 3.72
N THR A 249 6.46 27.47 2.47
CA THR A 249 6.44 26.58 1.30
C THR A 249 7.73 26.70 0.52
N PHE A 250 8.25 25.58 0.02
CA PHE A 250 9.44 25.54 -0.83
C PHE A 250 9.45 24.27 -1.67
N LYS A 251 10.36 24.21 -2.64
CA LYS A 251 10.66 22.99 -3.39
C LYS A 251 12.02 22.45 -3.00
N THR A 252 12.13 21.13 -2.94
CA THR A 252 13.42 20.47 -2.72
C THR A 252 13.59 19.22 -3.57
N ARG A 253 14.83 18.87 -3.91
CA ARG A 253 15.18 17.57 -4.47
C ARG A 253 16.50 17.08 -3.91
N ARG A 254 16.59 15.76 -3.78
CA ARG A 254 17.86 15.07 -3.54
C ARG A 254 18.53 14.78 -4.87
N THR A 255 19.79 15.13 -5.05
CA THR A 255 20.53 14.81 -6.28
C THR A 255 21.38 13.55 -6.12
N LYS A 256 21.96 13.35 -4.92
CA LYS A 256 22.87 12.24 -4.63
C LYS A 256 23.01 12.00 -3.13
N GLY A 257 23.33 10.78 -2.69
CA GLY A 257 23.61 10.47 -1.28
C GLY A 257 22.74 9.35 -0.71
N ASN A 258 22.92 9.08 0.59
CA ASN A 258 22.30 7.93 1.25
C ASN A 258 21.02 8.27 2.01
N GLU A 259 20.82 9.52 2.43
CA GLU A 259 19.67 9.95 3.23
C GLU A 259 18.86 11.03 2.49
N GLY A 260 18.34 12.04 3.18
CA GLY A 260 17.58 13.13 2.57
C GLY A 260 17.99 14.51 3.11
N PHE A 261 17.00 15.32 3.45
CA PHE A 261 17.19 16.72 3.83
C PHE A 261 16.68 17.03 5.24
N PHE A 262 17.20 18.13 5.78
CA PHE A 262 16.77 18.74 7.02
C PHE A 262 15.98 20.02 6.76
N LEU A 263 14.89 20.20 7.51
CA LEU A 263 14.21 21.48 7.66
C LEU A 263 14.25 21.90 9.13
N TYR A 264 15.08 22.90 9.44
CA TYR A 264 15.18 23.46 10.78
C TYR A 264 14.14 24.56 10.99
N TYR A 265 13.54 24.60 12.18
CA TYR A 265 12.56 25.62 12.55
C TYR A 265 12.62 25.92 14.07
N GLY A 266 12.15 27.11 14.45
CA GLY A 266 12.20 27.55 15.85
C GLY A 266 13.63 27.69 16.38
N LEU A 267 14.61 27.94 15.50
CA LEU A 267 16.01 28.04 15.90
C LEU A 267 16.26 29.30 16.73
N SER A 268 16.88 29.15 17.90
CA SER A 268 17.34 30.27 18.72
C SER A 268 18.45 31.06 18.04
N ALA A 269 18.68 32.30 18.47
CA ALA A 269 19.72 33.18 17.89
C ALA A 269 21.14 32.57 17.91
N ASN A 270 21.43 31.68 18.86
CA ASN A 270 22.70 30.96 18.95
C ASN A 270 22.70 29.60 18.23
N GLY A 271 21.59 29.20 17.60
CA GLY A 271 21.43 27.95 16.85
C GLY A 271 21.50 26.67 17.68
N LYS A 272 21.47 26.78 19.02
CA LYS A 272 21.60 25.64 19.96
C LYS A 272 20.27 25.04 20.40
N LYS A 273 19.17 25.79 20.29
CA LYS A 273 17.82 25.32 20.59
C LYS A 273 16.96 25.42 19.33
N GLY A 274 16.02 24.50 19.18
CA GLY A 274 15.05 24.47 18.09
C GLY A 274 14.77 23.04 17.68
N TYR A 275 14.14 22.88 16.52
CA TYR A 275 13.73 21.59 15.99
C TYR A 275 14.15 21.43 14.53
N CYS A 276 14.13 20.19 14.08
CA CYS A 276 14.47 19.79 12.73
C CYS A 276 13.54 18.67 12.27
N VAL A 277 12.94 18.83 11.09
CA VAL A 277 12.34 17.71 10.36
C VAL A 277 13.47 16.99 9.62
N ASN A 278 13.77 15.76 10.03
CA ASN A 278 14.74 14.88 9.41
C ASN A 278 14.05 14.01 8.37
N VAL A 279 14.17 14.35 7.09
CA VAL A 279 13.50 13.66 5.99
C VAL A 279 14.51 12.73 5.30
N GLY A 280 14.22 11.43 5.26
CA GLY A 280 15.08 10.44 4.62
C GLY A 280 16.18 9.87 5.53
N ARG A 281 15.96 9.80 6.84
CA ARG A 281 16.88 9.18 7.82
C ARG A 281 17.10 7.69 7.55
N TRP A 282 18.25 7.17 7.99
CA TRP A 282 18.65 5.76 7.98
C TRP A 282 18.54 5.14 6.60
N GLY A 283 19.32 5.67 5.67
CA GLY A 283 19.37 5.19 4.30
C GLY A 283 18.12 5.57 3.49
N ASN A 284 17.52 6.73 3.78
CA ASN A 284 16.33 7.24 3.08
C ASN A 284 15.11 6.34 3.22
N ARG A 285 14.85 5.93 4.46
CA ARG A 285 13.74 5.04 4.80
C ARG A 285 12.75 5.64 5.77
N PHE A 286 13.12 6.73 6.46
CA PHE A 286 12.29 7.30 7.51
C PHE A 286 12.26 8.84 7.52
N ILE A 287 11.27 9.39 8.23
CA ILE A 287 11.11 10.79 8.58
C ILE A 287 10.78 10.90 10.07
N ASN A 288 11.37 11.87 10.75
CA ASN A 288 11.01 12.23 12.12
C ASN A 288 11.18 13.73 12.35
N ILE A 289 10.70 14.22 13.49
CA ILE A 289 11.07 15.51 14.04
C ILE A 289 12.02 15.24 15.20
N GLU A 290 13.12 15.97 15.24
CA GLU A 290 14.12 15.94 16.31
C GLU A 290 14.43 17.35 16.79
N ASP A 291 14.97 17.46 17.99
CA ASP A 291 15.55 18.72 18.45
C ASP A 291 16.94 18.97 17.80
N THR A 292 17.51 20.14 18.08
CA THR A 292 18.85 20.51 17.58
C THR A 292 19.99 19.65 18.15
N GLU A 293 19.76 18.89 19.22
CA GLU A 293 20.73 17.93 19.77
C GLU A 293 20.63 16.57 19.05
N GLY A 294 19.51 16.30 18.37
CA GLY A 294 19.28 15.09 17.57
C GLY A 294 18.37 14.08 18.26
N GLU A 295 17.74 14.48 19.37
CA GLU A 295 16.78 13.68 20.10
C GLU A 295 15.44 13.72 19.39
N VAL A 296 14.86 12.54 19.17
CA VAL A 296 13.63 12.38 18.42
C VAL A 296 12.43 12.75 19.30
N VAL A 297 11.62 13.73 18.87
CA VAL A 297 10.47 14.25 19.63
C VAL A 297 9.11 13.81 19.06
N THR A 298 9.12 13.10 17.94
CA THR A 298 7.94 12.47 17.34
C THR A 298 8.18 10.99 17.05
N LYS A 299 7.17 10.27 16.58
CA LYS A 299 7.43 8.94 16.02
C LYS A 299 8.33 9.04 14.79
N ILE A 300 9.21 8.05 14.65
CA ILE A 300 9.89 7.80 13.38
C ILE A 300 8.89 7.15 12.45
N LEU A 301 8.52 7.87 11.39
CA LEU A 301 7.62 7.41 10.35
C LEU A 301 8.42 6.98 9.12
N PRO A 302 7.90 6.11 8.27
CA PRO A 302 8.56 5.68 7.05
C PRO A 302 8.44 6.76 5.98
N TRP A 303 9.51 6.97 5.24
CA TRP A 303 9.53 7.93 4.16
C TRP A 303 10.71 7.72 3.22
N HIS A 304 10.50 7.92 1.93
CA HIS A 304 11.56 7.82 0.94
C HIS A 304 11.52 9.00 -0.04
N LEU A 305 12.68 9.58 -0.32
CA LEU A 305 12.88 10.56 -1.39
C LEU A 305 13.50 9.88 -2.62
N LYS A 306 12.97 10.19 -3.80
CA LYS A 306 13.54 9.81 -5.10
C LYS A 306 14.67 10.78 -5.46
N ASN A 307 15.73 10.26 -6.07
CA ASN A 307 16.78 11.09 -6.65
C ASN A 307 16.23 11.92 -7.81
N ASN A 308 16.73 13.14 -7.93
CA ASN A 308 16.45 14.11 -8.99
C ASN A 308 14.97 14.49 -9.16
N ARG A 309 14.09 14.15 -8.20
CA ARG A 309 12.68 14.55 -8.16
C ARG A 309 12.46 15.78 -7.28
N TRP A 310 11.80 16.80 -7.83
CA TRP A 310 11.32 17.93 -7.04
C TRP A 310 10.09 17.54 -6.22
N TYR A 311 10.09 17.94 -4.96
CA TYR A 311 8.99 17.79 -4.01
C TYR A 311 8.47 19.17 -3.60
N ASP A 312 7.15 19.33 -3.58
CA ASP A 312 6.49 20.51 -3.02
C ASP A 312 6.34 20.31 -1.50
N VAL A 313 7.06 21.11 -0.72
CA VAL A 313 7.10 20.99 0.75
C VAL A 313 6.39 22.18 1.37
N LYS A 314 5.57 21.91 2.40
CA LYS A 314 4.90 22.92 3.20
C LYS A 314 5.03 22.62 4.69
N LEU A 315 5.46 23.60 5.48
CA LEU A 315 5.43 23.56 6.94
C LEU A 315 4.43 24.62 7.43
N VAL A 316 3.41 24.19 8.18
CA VAL A 316 2.48 25.08 8.87
C VAL A 316 2.91 25.16 10.32
N SER A 317 3.35 26.33 10.76
CA SER A 317 3.75 26.60 12.15
C SER A 317 2.69 27.45 12.84
N THR A 318 2.34 27.04 14.05
CA THR A 318 1.41 27.76 14.95
C THR A 318 2.09 27.97 16.30
N SER A 319 1.50 28.77 17.19
CA SER A 319 2.01 28.93 18.55
C SER A 319 1.98 27.64 19.37
N GLU A 320 1.27 26.59 18.93
CA GLU A 320 1.11 25.33 19.66
C GLU A 320 1.83 24.14 19.02
N GLY A 321 2.45 24.32 17.84
CA GLY A 321 3.13 23.23 17.14
C GLY A 321 3.24 23.43 15.63
N VAL A 322 3.72 22.39 14.96
CA VAL A 322 3.93 22.36 13.51
C VAL A 322 3.27 21.16 12.83
N GLU A 323 2.95 21.34 11.55
CA GLU A 323 2.52 20.28 10.63
C GLU A 323 3.35 20.37 9.35
N PHE A 324 3.89 19.23 8.92
CA PHE A 324 4.79 19.11 7.77
C PHE A 324 4.14 18.28 6.67
N TYR A 325 4.11 18.83 5.47
CA TYR A 325 3.44 18.28 4.30
C TYR A 325 4.42 18.13 3.14
N VAL A 326 4.27 17.05 2.38
CA VAL A 326 4.97 16.83 1.11
C VAL A 326 3.93 16.48 0.05
N ASN A 327 3.97 17.14 -1.10
CA ASN A 327 3.00 17.00 -2.19
C ASN A 327 1.53 17.08 -1.71
N LYS A 328 1.25 18.03 -0.82
CA LYS A 328 -0.06 18.29 -0.17
C LYS A 328 -0.54 17.22 0.84
N ARG A 329 0.17 16.10 1.00
CA ARG A 329 -0.13 15.10 2.04
C ARG A 329 0.52 15.49 3.37
N LEU A 330 -0.23 15.44 4.47
CA LEU A 330 0.32 15.58 5.83
C LEU A 330 1.23 14.36 6.10
N VAL A 331 2.50 14.61 6.38
CA VAL A 331 3.48 13.54 6.62
C VAL A 331 3.75 13.38 8.11
N ILE A 332 4.04 14.48 8.81
CA ILE A 332 4.35 14.45 10.23
C ILE A 332 3.99 15.79 10.89
N GLY A 333 3.68 15.77 12.19
CA GLY A 333 3.43 16.99 12.97
C GLY A 333 3.90 16.82 14.40
N TYR A 334 4.12 17.95 15.08
CA TYR A 334 4.56 18.00 16.46
C TYR A 334 3.83 19.11 17.20
N LYS A 335 3.00 18.73 18.18
CA LYS A 335 2.22 19.62 19.05
C LYS A 335 2.50 19.26 20.51
N PRO A 336 3.57 19.81 21.11
CA PRO A 336 3.95 19.46 22.47
C PRO A 336 2.90 19.95 23.47
N VAL A 337 2.57 19.10 24.43
CA VAL A 337 1.71 19.42 25.58
C VAL A 337 2.45 19.08 26.86
N MET A 338 2.10 19.74 27.96
CA MET A 338 2.71 19.48 29.27
C MET A 338 1.65 18.92 30.23
N PRO A 339 1.50 17.58 30.33
CA PRO A 339 0.59 16.99 31.29
C PRO A 339 1.07 17.24 32.72
N ARG A 340 0.13 17.50 33.63
CA ARG A 340 0.41 17.64 35.07
C ARG A 340 -0.22 16.53 35.90
N GLN A 341 -1.05 15.68 35.28
CA GLN A 341 -1.70 14.57 35.96
C GLN A 341 -1.50 13.28 35.18
N PHE A 342 -1.13 12.22 35.90
CA PHE A 342 -0.75 10.93 35.32
C PHE A 342 -1.44 9.80 36.05
N TYR A 343 -1.72 8.71 35.33
CA TYR A 343 -2.46 7.56 35.82
C TYR A 343 -1.79 6.27 35.40
N ALA A 344 -1.79 5.28 36.29
CA ALA A 344 -1.49 3.89 35.99
C ALA A 344 -2.38 3.03 36.87
N ALA A 345 -2.83 1.89 36.34
CA ALA A 345 -3.65 0.97 37.09
C ALA A 345 -3.29 -0.46 36.71
N GLY A 346 -3.44 -1.35 37.67
CA GLY A 346 -3.29 -2.79 37.46
C GLY A 346 -4.12 -3.56 38.46
N TYR A 347 -4.14 -4.87 38.28
CA TYR A 347 -4.82 -5.78 39.19
C TYR A 347 -3.77 -6.66 39.88
N ASP A 348 -3.85 -6.72 41.21
CA ASP A 348 -3.07 -7.63 42.04
C ASP A 348 -3.91 -8.88 42.33
N GLU A 349 -3.60 -9.97 41.63
CA GLU A 349 -4.33 -11.23 41.75
C GLU A 349 -4.15 -11.88 43.13
N LYS A 350 -2.99 -11.67 43.77
CA LYS A 350 -2.69 -12.31 45.06
C LYS A 350 -3.57 -11.73 46.16
N THR A 351 -3.80 -10.42 46.12
CA THR A 351 -4.62 -9.72 47.12
C THR A 351 -6.04 -9.45 46.63
N GLY A 352 -6.36 -9.66 45.35
CA GLY A 352 -7.67 -9.36 44.77
C GLY A 352 -8.00 -7.87 44.78
N GLU A 353 -6.98 -7.03 44.54
CA GLU A 353 -7.08 -5.58 44.63
C GLU A 353 -6.76 -4.93 43.29
N THR A 354 -7.58 -3.96 42.87
CA THR A 354 -7.20 -3.00 41.84
C THR A 354 -6.27 -1.97 42.47
N VAL A 355 -5.07 -1.81 41.91
CA VAL A 355 -4.08 -0.81 42.32
C VAL A 355 -4.15 0.37 41.37
N VAL A 356 -4.42 1.56 41.89
CA VAL A 356 -4.52 2.80 41.09
C VAL A 356 -3.46 3.78 41.58
N LYS A 357 -2.58 4.22 40.68
CA LYS A 357 -1.51 5.18 40.95
C LYS A 357 -1.80 6.48 40.22
N VAL A 358 -1.71 7.60 40.93
CA VAL A 358 -2.02 8.93 40.40
C VAL A 358 -0.98 9.95 40.85
N VAL A 359 -0.43 10.68 39.88
CA VAL A 359 0.41 11.86 40.14
C VAL A 359 -0.43 13.11 39.85
N ASN A 360 -0.44 14.07 40.77
CA ASN A 360 -0.89 15.43 40.56
C ASN A 360 0.29 16.39 40.77
N ALA A 361 0.92 16.82 39.68
CA ALA A 361 2.04 17.75 39.66
C ALA A 361 1.63 19.23 39.53
N ALA A 362 0.34 19.54 39.69
CA ALA A 362 -0.17 20.90 39.75
C ALA A 362 -0.14 21.46 41.19
N ASP A 363 -0.20 22.78 41.30
CA ASP A 363 -0.30 23.53 42.56
C ASP A 363 -1.73 23.62 43.12
N THR A 364 -2.67 22.94 42.47
CA THR A 364 -4.10 22.92 42.83
C THR A 364 -4.56 21.50 43.16
N PRO A 365 -5.53 21.33 44.07
CA PRO A 365 -6.16 20.04 44.29
C PRO A 365 -6.81 19.53 43.00
N TYR A 366 -6.76 18.22 42.80
CA TYR A 366 -7.24 17.61 41.57
C TYR A 366 -8.33 16.58 41.88
N LYS A 367 -9.57 16.88 41.49
CA LYS A 367 -10.72 16.02 41.75
C LYS A 367 -11.07 15.21 40.51
N VAL A 368 -11.17 13.89 40.68
CA VAL A 368 -11.39 12.93 39.59
C VAL A 368 -12.50 11.97 39.97
N ARG A 369 -13.29 11.58 38.98
CA ARG A 369 -14.27 10.50 39.10
C ARG A 369 -13.70 9.24 38.47
N PHE A 370 -13.60 8.19 39.25
CA PHE A 370 -13.18 6.88 38.78
C PHE A 370 -14.39 6.01 38.49
N HIS A 371 -14.31 5.27 37.39
CA HIS A 371 -15.25 4.22 37.01
C HIS A 371 -14.47 2.90 36.93
N LEU A 372 -14.79 1.96 37.81
CA LEU A 372 -14.25 0.60 37.78
C LEU A 372 -15.19 -0.27 36.93
N ALA A 373 -14.81 -0.52 35.68
CA ALA A 373 -15.65 -1.21 34.71
C ALA A 373 -15.48 -2.74 34.77
N GLY A 374 -16.61 -3.44 34.54
CA GLY A 374 -16.67 -4.87 34.24
C GLY A 374 -17.48 -5.75 35.21
N GLY A 375 -18.37 -5.20 36.04
CA GLY A 375 -19.30 -6.03 36.84
C GLY A 375 -18.65 -6.71 38.05
N THR A 376 -17.70 -6.03 38.70
CA THR A 376 -17.09 -6.50 39.95
C THR A 376 -17.80 -5.89 41.15
N ARG A 377 -17.89 -6.64 42.25
CA ARG A 377 -18.28 -6.08 43.55
C ARG A 377 -17.08 -5.36 44.14
N VAL A 378 -17.19 -4.04 44.29
CA VAL A 378 -16.17 -3.19 44.91
C VAL A 378 -16.43 -3.07 46.42
N GLU A 379 -15.44 -3.34 47.26
CA GLU A 379 -15.57 -3.05 48.69
C GLU A 379 -15.40 -1.55 48.94
N ALA A 380 -16.30 -0.97 49.74
CA ALA A 380 -16.28 0.47 50.02
C ALA A 380 -15.01 0.93 50.75
N LYS A 381 -14.39 0.03 51.52
CA LYS A 381 -13.19 0.30 52.31
C LYS A 381 -11.93 -0.16 51.56
N GLY A 382 -10.95 0.72 51.45
CA GLY A 382 -9.63 0.42 50.87
C GLY A 382 -8.52 1.31 51.44
N ARG A 383 -7.29 1.07 50.99
CA ARG A 383 -6.09 1.76 51.49
C ARG A 383 -5.63 2.83 50.50
N VAL A 384 -5.22 3.97 51.01
CA VAL A 384 -4.67 5.07 50.21
C VAL A 384 -3.36 5.55 50.82
N LEU A 385 -2.30 5.53 50.02
CA LEU A 385 -0.96 5.96 50.39
C LEU A 385 -0.59 7.21 49.60
N THR A 386 -0.30 8.31 50.29
CA THR A 386 -0.08 9.63 49.67
C THR A 386 1.26 10.23 50.08
N LEU A 387 2.06 10.63 49.09
CA LEU A 387 3.23 11.49 49.24
C LEU A 387 2.86 12.88 48.71
N ALA A 388 3.01 13.94 49.50
CA ALA A 388 2.61 15.30 49.09
C ALA A 388 3.55 16.36 49.69
N ALA A 389 3.61 17.53 49.06
CA ALA A 389 4.32 18.70 49.57
C ALA A 389 3.46 19.97 49.46
N ALA A 390 3.83 21.03 50.18
CA ALA A 390 3.11 22.30 50.10
C ALA A 390 3.45 23.05 48.81
N THR A 391 4.69 22.92 48.33
CA THR A 391 5.13 23.51 47.06
C THR A 391 5.92 22.50 46.23
N GLY A 392 5.94 22.71 44.91
CA GLY A 392 6.75 21.90 44.00
C GLY A 392 8.27 21.99 44.23
N MET A 393 8.72 23.03 44.94
CA MET A 393 10.14 23.25 45.25
C MET A 393 10.53 22.76 46.64
N ASP A 394 9.60 22.21 47.42
CA ASP A 394 9.90 21.64 48.73
C ASP A 394 10.84 20.44 48.59
N GLU A 395 11.75 20.29 49.55
CA GLU A 395 12.71 19.20 49.66
C GLU A 395 12.82 18.73 51.12
N ASN A 396 13.31 17.52 51.32
CA ASN A 396 13.72 17.05 52.64
C ASN A 396 15.16 17.51 52.91
N THR A 397 15.38 18.18 54.04
CA THR A 397 16.71 18.64 54.45
C THR A 397 17.27 17.78 55.59
N ALA A 398 18.49 18.07 56.05
CA ALA A 398 19.05 17.39 57.22
C ALA A 398 18.26 17.69 58.51
N GLU A 399 17.67 18.89 58.61
CA GLU A 399 16.88 19.36 59.74
C GLU A 399 15.44 18.81 59.71
N GLU A 400 14.88 18.63 58.52
CA GLU A 400 13.53 18.08 58.31
C GLU A 400 13.55 16.87 57.34
N PRO A 401 14.17 15.74 57.74
CA PRO A 401 14.39 14.59 56.84
C PRO A 401 13.11 13.85 56.44
N LYS A 402 11.99 14.14 57.12
CA LYS A 402 10.65 13.58 56.86
C LYS A 402 9.65 14.70 56.62
N ARG A 403 10.04 15.79 55.95
CA ARG A 403 9.11 16.85 55.53
C ARG A 403 8.13 16.33 54.48
N ILE A 404 8.65 15.61 53.50
CA ILE A 404 7.96 14.91 52.43
C ILE A 404 8.15 13.41 52.68
N TYR A 405 7.09 12.75 53.17
CA TYR A 405 7.09 11.32 53.48
C TYR A 405 5.71 10.70 53.21
N PRO A 406 5.63 9.39 52.89
CA PRO A 406 4.36 8.72 52.60
C PRO A 406 3.45 8.66 53.83
N ARG A 407 2.17 8.99 53.65
CA ARG A 407 1.13 8.87 54.68
C ARG A 407 0.08 7.88 54.23
N GLU A 408 -0.17 6.87 55.05
CA GLU A 408 -1.25 5.91 54.82
C GLU A 408 -2.55 6.38 55.47
N SER A 409 -3.66 6.21 54.76
CA SER A 409 -5.01 6.50 55.20
C SER A 409 -6.00 5.47 54.66
N GLU A 410 -7.20 5.45 55.25
CA GLU A 410 -8.30 4.59 54.82
C GLU A 410 -9.35 5.44 54.10
N PHE A 411 -9.82 4.98 52.94
CA PHE A 411 -10.94 5.58 52.21
C PHE A 411 -12.13 4.62 52.21
N ARG A 412 -13.34 5.16 52.43
CA ARG A 412 -14.57 4.37 52.72
C ARG A 412 -15.68 4.54 51.69
N GLU A 413 -15.40 5.23 50.59
CA GLU A 413 -16.38 5.55 49.56
C GLU A 413 -15.99 4.95 48.20
N PHE A 414 -15.18 3.88 48.19
CA PHE A 414 -14.93 3.14 46.96
C PHE A 414 -16.21 2.48 46.45
N GLY A 415 -16.36 2.41 45.14
CA GLY A 415 -17.50 1.81 44.47
C GLY A 415 -17.17 1.54 42.99
N GLU A 416 -18.14 1.01 42.24
CA GLU A 416 -18.02 0.95 40.76
C GLU A 416 -17.83 2.35 40.16
N GLN A 417 -18.32 3.38 40.86
CA GLN A 417 -18.04 4.78 40.61
C GLN A 417 -17.72 5.47 41.93
N PHE A 418 -16.64 6.25 41.99
CA PHE A 418 -16.28 7.05 43.16
C PHE A 418 -15.51 8.31 42.78
N ASP A 419 -15.64 9.36 43.58
CA ASP A 419 -14.89 10.61 43.40
C ASP A 419 -13.72 10.64 44.41
N TYR A 420 -12.55 11.09 44.00
CA TYR A 420 -11.40 11.30 44.89
C TYR A 420 -10.71 12.63 44.58
N GLU A 421 -10.32 13.38 45.63
CA GLU A 421 -9.59 14.64 45.51
C GLU A 421 -8.12 14.44 45.92
N PHE A 422 -7.22 14.57 44.95
CA PHE A 422 -5.78 14.49 45.14
C PHE A 422 -5.22 15.84 45.59
N LEU A 423 -4.31 15.83 46.55
CA LEU A 423 -3.63 17.04 47.03
C LEU A 423 -2.78 17.68 45.91
N PRO A 424 -2.52 19.01 45.96
CA PRO A 424 -1.47 19.63 45.17
C PRO A 424 -0.13 18.91 45.35
N PHE A 425 0.68 18.89 44.30
CA PHE A 425 2.02 18.27 44.31
C PHE A 425 2.06 16.94 45.05
N SER A 426 1.29 15.95 44.56
CA SER A 426 1.15 14.67 45.23
C SER A 426 1.30 13.46 44.32
N TYR A 427 1.75 12.35 44.91
CA TYR A 427 1.73 11.01 44.34
C TYR A 427 0.91 10.11 45.28
N THR A 428 -0.15 9.51 44.75
CA THR A 428 -1.13 8.73 45.52
C THR A 428 -1.27 7.33 44.93
N VAL A 429 -1.26 6.31 45.79
CA VAL A 429 -1.53 4.91 45.46
C VAL A 429 -2.77 4.46 46.21
N MET A 430 -3.80 3.99 45.49
CA MET A 430 -5.01 3.40 46.05
C MET A 430 -4.98 1.89 45.83
N ARG A 431 -5.34 1.11 46.86
CA ARG A 431 -5.58 -0.33 46.76
C ARG A 431 -7.03 -0.61 47.09
N ILE A 432 -7.76 -1.11 46.09
CA ILE A 432 -9.22 -1.23 46.10
C ILE A 432 -9.60 -2.70 45.95
N LYS A 433 -10.25 -3.28 46.95
CA LYS A 433 -10.67 -4.67 46.90
C LYS A 433 -11.83 -4.85 45.91
N THR A 434 -11.67 -5.74 44.94
CA THR A 434 -12.65 -5.96 43.86
C THR A 434 -12.86 -7.46 43.63
N GLN A 435 -14.12 -7.93 43.77
CA GLN A 435 -14.51 -9.34 43.62
C GLN A 435 -15.25 -9.57 42.30
N THR A 436 -14.80 -10.53 41.50
CA THR A 436 -15.23 -10.73 40.11
C THR A 436 -16.56 -11.50 39.99
N PHE A 437 -17.53 -10.95 39.26
CA PHE A 437 -18.71 -11.68 38.74
C PHE A 437 -18.84 -11.43 37.22
N LEU A 438 -18.83 -12.49 36.41
CA LEU A 438 -18.94 -12.40 34.95
C LEU A 438 -20.39 -12.05 34.54
N SER A 439 -20.64 -10.85 33.99
CA SER A 439 -21.96 -10.47 33.42
C SER A 439 -21.79 -9.70 32.11
N ILE A 440 -22.40 -10.21 31.04
CA ILE A 440 -22.35 -9.70 29.65
C ILE A 440 -23.51 -8.70 29.43
N ALA A 441 -23.23 -7.52 28.89
CA ALA A 441 -24.27 -6.62 28.35
C ALA A 441 -23.80 -5.97 27.04
N VAL A 442 -24.52 -6.26 25.95
CA VAL A 442 -24.34 -5.66 24.62
C VAL A 442 -25.35 -4.52 24.48
N MET A 443 -24.88 -3.28 24.29
CA MET A 443 -25.73 -2.13 23.96
C MET A 443 -25.84 -1.96 22.45
N ALA A 444 -27.08 -1.94 21.97
CA ALA A 444 -27.46 -1.63 20.59
C ALA A 444 -27.91 -0.17 20.46
N CYS A 445 -27.36 0.56 19.49
CA CYS A 445 -27.88 1.86 19.04
C CYS A 445 -27.84 1.98 17.50
N GLY A 446 -29.03 2.13 16.89
CA GLY A 446 -29.31 3.04 15.77
C GLY A 446 -28.72 2.75 14.37
N GLY A 447 -29.27 1.75 13.65
CA GLY A 447 -29.03 1.47 12.23
C GLY A 447 -28.82 -0.02 11.97
N LYS A 448 -29.34 -0.60 10.87
CA LYS A 448 -28.96 -1.98 10.50
C LYS A 448 -27.49 -1.95 10.09
N THR A 449 -26.65 -2.65 10.84
CA THR A 449 -25.22 -2.79 10.52
C THR A 449 -25.04 -3.61 9.23
N ASN A 450 -23.85 -3.53 8.61
CA ASN A 450 -23.50 -4.38 7.47
C ASN A 450 -23.64 -5.86 7.84
N LEU A 451 -23.21 -6.22 9.05
CA LEU A 451 -23.34 -7.57 9.61
C LEU A 451 -24.80 -8.03 9.64
N GLU A 452 -25.72 -7.25 10.19
CA GLU A 452 -27.14 -7.63 10.24
C GLU A 452 -27.73 -7.75 8.82
N THR A 453 -27.29 -6.89 7.90
CA THR A 453 -27.71 -6.97 6.49
C THR A 453 -27.23 -8.26 5.82
N ALA A 454 -26.00 -8.72 6.12
CA ALA A 454 -25.50 -10.00 5.65
C ALA A 454 -26.25 -11.18 6.28
N LEU A 455 -26.51 -11.14 7.59
CA LEU A 455 -27.29 -12.17 8.30
C LEU A 455 -28.72 -12.30 7.77
N ILE A 456 -29.35 -11.20 7.35
CA ILE A 456 -30.65 -11.23 6.67
C ILE A 456 -30.53 -11.93 5.30
N GLN A 457 -29.46 -11.66 4.54
CA GLN A 457 -29.24 -12.27 3.22
C GLN A 457 -28.87 -13.76 3.28
N ALA A 458 -28.36 -14.23 4.43
CA ALA A 458 -28.03 -15.63 4.67
C ALA A 458 -29.26 -16.55 4.64
N GLY A 459 -30.47 -16.02 4.88
CA GLY A 459 -31.69 -16.82 4.91
C GLY A 459 -31.58 -17.96 5.92
N ASP A 460 -31.80 -19.20 5.46
CA ASP A 460 -31.73 -20.39 6.30
C ASP A 460 -30.32 -20.63 6.89
N ASN A 461 -29.26 -20.13 6.24
CA ASN A 461 -27.88 -20.26 6.71
C ASN A 461 -27.53 -19.29 7.85
N ARG A 462 -28.42 -18.36 8.21
CA ARG A 462 -28.19 -17.40 9.30
C ARG A 462 -27.76 -18.08 10.61
N ALA A 463 -28.36 -19.22 10.93
CA ALA A 463 -28.07 -19.97 12.15
C ALA A 463 -26.62 -20.47 12.21
N GLU A 464 -26.02 -20.86 11.08
CA GLU A 464 -24.60 -21.23 11.02
C GLU A 464 -23.70 -20.01 11.27
N LEU A 465 -23.99 -18.87 10.64
CA LEU A 465 -23.18 -17.66 10.81
C LEU A 465 -23.26 -17.11 12.24
N GLU A 466 -24.43 -17.19 12.89
CA GLU A 466 -24.59 -16.83 14.30
C GLU A 466 -23.83 -17.79 15.24
N LYS A 467 -23.68 -19.07 14.89
CA LYS A 467 -22.82 -19.99 15.66
C LYS A 467 -21.36 -19.53 15.66
N VAL A 468 -20.84 -19.04 14.53
CA VAL A 468 -19.46 -18.51 14.45
C VAL A 468 -19.28 -17.30 15.36
N LEU A 469 -20.21 -16.34 15.31
CA LEU A 469 -20.18 -15.15 16.16
C LEU A 469 -20.23 -15.51 17.64
N ASN A 470 -21.13 -16.43 18.02
CA ASN A 470 -21.26 -16.90 19.40
C ASN A 470 -20.02 -17.68 19.87
N HIS A 471 -19.42 -18.49 18.98
CA HIS A 471 -18.21 -19.25 19.29
C HIS A 471 -17.05 -18.34 19.69
N TYR A 472 -16.91 -17.18 19.04
CA TYR A 472 -15.86 -16.20 19.33
C TYR A 472 -16.30 -15.04 20.24
N ALA A 473 -17.47 -15.10 20.87
CA ALA A 473 -18.02 -13.97 21.64
C ALA A 473 -17.09 -13.43 22.74
N VAL A 474 -16.17 -14.25 23.26
CA VAL A 474 -15.19 -13.88 24.29
C VAL A 474 -13.80 -13.53 23.75
N ASP A 475 -13.51 -13.80 22.47
CA ASP A 475 -12.26 -13.41 21.80
C ASP A 475 -12.53 -12.20 20.89
N SER A 476 -12.21 -11.01 21.38
CA SER A 476 -12.57 -9.75 20.71
C SER A 476 -11.96 -9.61 19.30
N LEU A 477 -10.77 -10.18 19.05
CA LEU A 477 -10.12 -10.13 17.74
C LEU A 477 -10.72 -11.16 16.78
N LYS A 478 -10.92 -12.41 17.23
CA LYS A 478 -11.55 -13.43 16.39
C LYS A 478 -13.01 -13.10 16.08
N HIS A 479 -13.73 -12.51 17.03
CA HIS A 479 -15.09 -12.00 16.79
C HIS A 479 -15.10 -10.92 15.71
N LYS A 480 -14.18 -9.94 15.78
CA LYS A 480 -14.04 -8.91 14.73
C LYS A 480 -13.71 -9.52 13.36
N ALA A 481 -12.82 -10.51 13.31
CA ALA A 481 -12.47 -11.23 12.09
C ALA A 481 -13.68 -12.00 11.51
N ALA A 482 -14.46 -12.67 12.36
CA ALA A 482 -15.71 -13.33 11.96
C ALA A 482 -16.73 -12.32 11.40
N CYS A 483 -16.91 -11.17 12.07
CA CYS A 483 -17.75 -10.09 11.57
C CYS A 483 -17.30 -9.61 10.19
N PHE A 484 -15.99 -9.38 9.99
CA PHE A 484 -15.41 -8.96 8.71
C PHE A 484 -15.69 -9.97 7.59
N LEU A 485 -15.53 -11.27 7.85
CA LEU A 485 -15.84 -12.29 6.84
C LEU A 485 -17.33 -12.30 6.49
N ILE A 486 -18.20 -12.35 7.52
CA ILE A 486 -19.65 -12.48 7.34
C ILE A 486 -20.24 -11.25 6.64
N GLU A 487 -19.81 -10.03 6.98
CA GLU A 487 -20.37 -8.83 6.37
C GLU A 487 -20.00 -8.65 4.88
N ASN A 488 -18.98 -9.36 4.39
CA ASN A 488 -18.52 -9.31 3.00
C ASN A 488 -18.94 -10.56 2.18
N MET A 489 -19.34 -11.66 2.82
CA MET A 489 -19.88 -12.86 2.16
C MET A 489 -21.01 -12.63 1.14
N PRO A 490 -21.93 -11.64 1.29
CA PRO A 490 -23.01 -11.44 0.31
C PRO A 490 -22.52 -11.15 -1.12
N TYR A 491 -21.26 -10.75 -1.29
CA TYR A 491 -20.66 -10.37 -2.57
C TYR A 491 -19.85 -11.51 -3.21
N HIS A 492 -19.74 -12.65 -2.53
CA HIS A 492 -18.93 -13.79 -2.92
C HIS A 492 -19.81 -14.96 -3.38
N TYR A 493 -19.42 -15.59 -4.47
CA TYR A 493 -20.15 -16.68 -5.12
C TYR A 493 -19.19 -17.62 -5.85
N TYR A 494 -19.67 -18.80 -6.22
CA TYR A 494 -18.90 -19.76 -6.99
C TYR A 494 -19.80 -20.58 -7.91
N TYR A 495 -19.17 -21.21 -8.90
CA TYR A 495 -19.82 -22.14 -9.81
C TYR A 495 -19.33 -23.56 -9.56
N THR A 496 -20.22 -24.53 -9.74
CA THR A 496 -19.88 -25.96 -9.75
C THR A 496 -20.25 -26.56 -11.10
N GLY A 497 -19.46 -27.53 -11.58
CA GLY A 497 -19.73 -28.22 -12.84
C GLY A 497 -18.47 -28.77 -13.54
N GLU A 498 -18.70 -29.52 -14.61
CA GLU A 498 -17.67 -30.24 -15.37
C GLU A 498 -16.59 -29.34 -15.99
N GLU A 499 -16.89 -28.07 -16.25
CA GLU A 499 -15.95 -27.09 -16.80
C GLU A 499 -14.77 -26.84 -15.84
N VAL A 500 -15.05 -26.63 -14.55
CA VAL A 500 -14.02 -26.42 -13.52
C VAL A 500 -13.22 -27.70 -13.29
N ASP A 501 -13.88 -28.86 -13.30
CA ASP A 501 -13.21 -30.16 -13.14
C ASP A 501 -12.27 -30.47 -14.32
N TYR A 502 -12.64 -30.08 -15.55
CA TYR A 502 -11.78 -30.20 -16.71
C TYR A 502 -10.52 -29.34 -16.56
N GLU A 503 -10.67 -28.08 -16.16
CA GLU A 503 -9.54 -27.17 -15.96
C GLU A 503 -8.56 -27.69 -14.90
N LYS A 504 -9.10 -28.18 -13.77
CA LYS A 504 -8.32 -28.85 -12.73
C LYS A 504 -7.50 -30.03 -13.28
N GLN A 505 -8.12 -30.89 -14.09
CA GLN A 505 -7.44 -32.03 -14.72
C GLN A 505 -6.36 -31.58 -15.70
N PHE A 506 -6.64 -30.54 -16.50
CA PHE A 506 -5.71 -29.97 -17.45
C PHE A 506 -4.46 -29.42 -16.76
N PHE A 507 -4.61 -28.58 -15.73
CA PHE A 507 -3.48 -28.03 -14.98
C PHE A 507 -2.70 -29.10 -14.23
N LYS A 508 -3.37 -30.06 -13.61
CA LYS A 508 -2.69 -31.21 -13.00
C LYS A 508 -1.82 -31.96 -14.00
N MET A 509 -2.35 -32.28 -15.19
CA MET A 509 -1.58 -32.95 -16.24
C MET A 509 -0.45 -32.08 -16.78
N LEU A 510 -0.65 -30.76 -16.87
CA LEU A 510 0.38 -29.81 -17.29
C LEU A 510 1.57 -29.80 -16.32
N HIS A 511 1.31 -29.96 -15.03
CA HIS A 511 2.35 -30.14 -14.02
C HIS A 511 3.05 -31.51 -14.12
N GLU A 512 2.28 -32.60 -14.21
CA GLU A 512 2.80 -33.97 -14.13
C GLU A 512 3.48 -34.45 -15.42
N ALA A 513 3.06 -33.94 -16.59
CA ALA A 513 3.51 -34.42 -17.89
C ALA A 513 4.58 -33.53 -18.54
N THR A 514 5.48 -34.16 -19.31
CA THR A 514 6.40 -33.48 -20.25
C THR A 514 5.75 -33.21 -21.61
N LEU A 515 4.43 -33.36 -21.71
CA LEU A 515 3.66 -33.14 -22.92
C LEU A 515 3.42 -31.64 -23.15
N SER A 516 3.22 -31.26 -24.42
CA SER A 516 2.79 -29.91 -24.76
C SER A 516 1.34 -29.68 -24.30
N PRO A 517 0.94 -28.42 -24.02
CA PRO A 517 -0.45 -28.08 -23.69
C PRO A 517 -1.47 -28.65 -24.68
N GLU A 518 -1.15 -28.64 -25.98
CA GLU A 518 -2.01 -29.15 -27.05
C GLU A 518 -2.18 -30.66 -26.95
N ALA A 519 -1.10 -31.40 -26.70
CA ALA A 519 -1.16 -32.85 -26.52
C ALA A 519 -1.96 -33.26 -25.28
N ILE A 520 -1.91 -32.46 -24.21
CA ILE A 520 -2.73 -32.66 -23.01
C ILE A 520 -4.20 -32.42 -23.33
N ALA A 521 -4.52 -31.31 -23.98
CA ALA A 521 -5.88 -30.98 -24.40
C ALA A 521 -6.45 -32.05 -25.33
N ASP A 522 -5.69 -32.49 -26.34
CA ASP A 522 -6.06 -33.59 -27.22
C ASP A 522 -6.34 -34.86 -26.43
N SER A 523 -5.50 -35.19 -25.43
CA SER A 523 -5.69 -36.37 -24.59
C SER A 523 -6.97 -36.29 -23.74
N LEU A 524 -7.26 -35.14 -23.14
CA LEU A 524 -8.49 -34.93 -22.35
C LEU A 524 -9.75 -34.91 -23.23
N ASN A 525 -9.61 -34.45 -24.47
CA ASN A 525 -10.71 -34.38 -25.44
C ASN A 525 -10.92 -35.67 -26.24
N ARG A 526 -10.06 -36.69 -26.12
CA ARG A 526 -10.25 -37.99 -26.78
C ARG A 526 -11.57 -38.62 -26.32
N GLY A 527 -12.55 -38.60 -27.22
CA GLY A 527 -13.90 -39.14 -26.97
C GLY A 527 -14.95 -38.12 -26.51
N ARG A 528 -14.58 -36.83 -26.34
CA ARG A 528 -15.47 -35.73 -25.91
C ARG A 528 -15.67 -34.63 -26.95
N MET A 529 -15.27 -34.87 -28.21
CA MET A 529 -15.46 -33.91 -29.31
C MET A 529 -16.95 -33.57 -29.46
N ASN A 530 -17.35 -32.40 -28.97
CA ASN A 530 -18.67 -31.73 -29.05
C ASN A 530 -19.59 -31.76 -27.81
N GLU A 531 -19.14 -32.14 -26.62
CA GLU A 531 -19.92 -31.85 -25.41
C GLU A 531 -19.67 -30.40 -24.97
N GLN A 532 -20.67 -29.52 -25.12
CA GLN A 532 -20.70 -28.28 -24.35
C GLN A 532 -20.79 -28.68 -22.88
N PHE A 533 -19.92 -28.13 -22.03
CA PHE A 533 -19.96 -28.37 -20.59
C PHE A 533 -21.41 -28.23 -20.09
N GLY A 534 -21.83 -29.16 -19.23
CA GLY A 534 -23.18 -29.17 -18.65
C GLY A 534 -23.53 -27.87 -17.92
N ARG A 535 -24.80 -27.75 -17.49
CA ARG A 535 -25.26 -26.56 -16.74
C ARG A 535 -24.43 -26.37 -15.46
N THR A 536 -23.78 -25.22 -15.33
CA THR A 536 -23.13 -24.79 -14.08
C THR A 536 -24.17 -24.28 -13.08
N GLU A 537 -24.01 -24.65 -11.82
CA GLU A 537 -24.86 -24.16 -10.72
C GLU A 537 -24.16 -23.00 -10.00
N LEU A 538 -24.84 -21.85 -9.88
CA LEU A 538 -24.38 -20.68 -9.14
C LEU A 538 -24.76 -20.80 -7.67
N LYS A 539 -23.78 -20.68 -6.79
CA LYS A 539 -23.92 -20.73 -5.33
C LYS A 539 -23.34 -19.49 -4.67
N TYR A 540 -23.93 -19.08 -3.54
CA TYR A 540 -23.52 -17.89 -2.80
C TYR A 540 -22.96 -18.28 -1.43
N ASP A 541 -21.81 -17.74 -1.07
CA ASP A 541 -21.11 -18.11 0.18
C ASP A 541 -21.98 -17.87 1.41
N ILE A 542 -22.68 -16.73 1.44
CA ILE A 542 -23.56 -16.35 2.53
C ILE A 542 -24.67 -17.38 2.81
N ARG A 543 -25.01 -18.23 1.84
CA ARG A 543 -26.07 -19.26 1.94
C ARG A 543 -25.55 -20.68 2.13
N GLU A 544 -24.28 -20.94 1.84
CA GLU A 544 -23.74 -22.31 1.75
C GLU A 544 -22.62 -22.58 2.75
N VAL A 545 -21.84 -21.56 3.14
CA VAL A 545 -20.68 -21.75 4.01
C VAL A 545 -21.15 -21.97 5.46
N ASP A 546 -20.72 -23.09 6.06
CA ASP A 546 -21.11 -23.48 7.42
C ASP A 546 -20.17 -22.95 8.52
N SER A 547 -20.60 -23.13 9.77
CA SER A 547 -19.85 -22.65 10.93
C SER A 547 -18.55 -23.39 11.18
N ALA A 548 -18.46 -24.68 10.86
CA ALA A 548 -17.27 -25.49 11.09
C ALA A 548 -16.12 -25.05 10.18
N TYR A 549 -16.41 -24.85 8.89
CA TYR A 549 -15.46 -24.33 7.91
C TYR A 549 -14.89 -22.96 8.32
N LEU A 550 -15.76 -22.03 8.73
CA LEU A 550 -15.33 -20.68 9.10
C LEU A 550 -14.49 -20.65 10.36
N VAL A 551 -14.89 -21.41 11.39
CA VAL A 551 -14.12 -21.55 12.62
C VAL A 551 -12.74 -22.15 12.32
N HIS A 552 -12.68 -23.20 11.51
CA HIS A 552 -11.42 -23.84 11.12
C HIS A 552 -10.50 -22.87 10.36
N ASN A 553 -11.03 -22.12 9.38
CA ASN A 553 -10.25 -21.09 8.67
C ASN A 553 -9.78 -19.96 9.59
N ILE A 554 -10.65 -19.41 10.44
CA ILE A 554 -10.31 -18.33 11.37
C ILE A 554 -9.20 -18.80 12.32
N ASP A 555 -9.34 -19.99 12.90
CA ASP A 555 -8.35 -20.53 13.84
C ASP A 555 -6.99 -20.73 13.18
N TRP A 556 -6.94 -21.29 11.97
CA TRP A 556 -5.67 -21.44 11.25
C TRP A 556 -5.08 -20.10 10.80
N ALA A 557 -5.90 -19.13 10.37
CA ALA A 557 -5.42 -17.81 10.02
C ALA A 557 -4.77 -17.13 11.25
N PHE A 558 -5.41 -17.19 12.42
CA PHE A 558 -4.84 -16.67 13.67
C PHE A 558 -3.59 -17.44 14.11
N LYS A 559 -3.56 -18.77 13.91
CA LYS A 559 -2.38 -19.59 14.18
C LYS A 559 -1.17 -19.08 13.41
N VAL A 560 -1.28 -18.96 12.09
CA VAL A 560 -0.14 -18.54 11.25
C VAL A 560 0.18 -17.05 11.44
N TRP A 561 -0.81 -16.23 11.81
CA TRP A 561 -0.55 -14.82 12.12
C TRP A 561 0.17 -14.63 13.46
N ARG A 562 -0.13 -15.44 14.49
CA ARG A 562 0.49 -15.30 15.83
C ARG A 562 1.81 -16.06 15.97
N GLU A 563 1.92 -17.23 15.35
CA GLU A 563 3.09 -18.11 15.55
C GLU A 563 4.29 -17.79 14.64
N GLN A 564 4.06 -17.08 13.52
CA GLN A 564 5.11 -16.79 12.55
C GLN A 564 5.83 -15.47 12.90
N PRO A 565 7.18 -15.38 12.79
CA PRO A 565 7.92 -14.16 13.13
C PRO A 565 7.44 -12.90 12.39
N TRP A 566 7.13 -13.04 11.10
CA TRP A 566 6.62 -11.94 10.26
C TRP A 566 5.21 -11.49 10.61
N GLY A 567 4.42 -12.33 11.28
CA GLY A 567 3.08 -11.98 11.74
C GLY A 567 3.06 -10.76 12.66
N LYS A 568 4.16 -10.51 13.40
CA LYS A 568 4.36 -9.35 14.29
C LYS A 568 4.28 -7.99 13.57
N LYS A 569 4.50 -7.97 12.25
CA LYS A 569 4.45 -6.76 11.41
C LYS A 569 3.18 -6.63 10.60
N VAL A 570 2.26 -7.60 10.70
CA VAL A 570 0.98 -7.58 10.01
C VAL A 570 -0.06 -6.97 10.95
N SER A 571 -0.59 -5.79 10.61
CA SER A 571 -1.69 -5.18 11.36
C SER A 571 -2.96 -6.04 11.28
N PHE A 572 -3.90 -5.82 12.20
CA PHE A 572 -5.16 -6.56 12.19
C PHE A 572 -5.96 -6.34 10.89
N GLU A 573 -5.91 -5.14 10.33
CA GLU A 573 -6.57 -4.78 9.07
C GLU A 573 -5.94 -5.53 7.89
N ASN A 574 -4.60 -5.51 7.80
CA ASN A 574 -3.87 -6.26 6.77
C ASN A 574 -4.02 -7.77 6.94
N PHE A 575 -4.15 -8.26 8.18
CA PHE A 575 -4.50 -9.64 8.47
C PHE A 575 -5.89 -9.97 7.91
N CYS A 576 -6.90 -9.14 8.20
CA CYS A 576 -8.27 -9.36 7.73
C CYS A 576 -8.37 -9.42 6.20
N GLU A 577 -7.64 -8.58 5.49
CA GLU A 577 -7.75 -8.48 4.03
C GLU A 577 -6.81 -9.44 3.28
N TYR A 578 -5.61 -9.70 3.81
CA TYR A 578 -4.53 -10.35 3.04
C TYR A 578 -4.04 -11.67 3.63
N VAL A 579 -4.58 -12.11 4.77
CA VAL A 579 -4.25 -13.41 5.39
C VAL A 579 -5.50 -14.24 5.70
N LEU A 580 -6.47 -13.63 6.39
CA LEU A 580 -7.72 -14.22 6.87
C LEU A 580 -8.64 -14.80 5.80
N PRO A 581 -8.81 -14.21 4.59
CA PRO A 581 -9.82 -14.68 3.67
C PRO A 581 -9.59 -16.12 3.25
N TYR A 582 -10.67 -16.90 3.24
CA TYR A 582 -10.67 -18.32 2.88
C TYR A 582 -10.67 -18.54 1.36
N ARG A 583 -10.70 -17.47 0.57
CA ARG A 583 -10.76 -17.51 -0.90
C ARG A 583 -10.02 -16.35 -1.55
N VAL A 584 -9.75 -16.46 -2.86
CA VAL A 584 -9.06 -15.45 -3.68
C VAL A 584 -9.91 -14.93 -4.84
N GLY A 585 -10.79 -15.76 -5.40
CA GLY A 585 -11.68 -15.42 -6.50
C GLY A 585 -13.05 -16.09 -6.36
N ASP A 586 -13.56 -16.68 -7.45
CA ASP A 586 -14.86 -17.33 -7.51
C ASP A 586 -14.80 -18.87 -7.40
N GLU A 587 -13.72 -19.41 -6.84
CA GLU A 587 -13.52 -20.85 -6.64
C GLU A 587 -14.45 -21.43 -5.57
N CYS A 588 -14.79 -22.71 -5.66
CA CYS A 588 -15.54 -23.39 -4.60
C CYS A 588 -14.76 -23.35 -3.27
N PRO A 589 -15.37 -22.89 -2.15
CA PRO A 589 -14.72 -22.93 -0.83
C PRO A 589 -14.40 -24.38 -0.43
N VAL A 590 -13.12 -24.64 -0.16
CA VAL A 590 -12.61 -25.94 0.31
C VAL A 590 -11.54 -25.72 1.38
N GLU A 591 -11.24 -26.74 2.17
CA GLU A 591 -10.18 -26.68 3.18
C GLU A 591 -8.79 -26.77 2.51
N TRP A 592 -7.99 -25.72 2.63
CA TRP A 592 -6.66 -25.65 2.01
C TRP A 592 -5.54 -25.18 2.93
N ARG A 593 -5.86 -24.39 3.97
CA ARG A 593 -4.85 -23.65 4.75
C ARG A 593 -3.88 -24.57 5.47
N GLU A 594 -4.39 -25.55 6.21
CA GLU A 594 -3.59 -26.55 6.91
C GLU A 594 -2.72 -27.37 5.96
N ARG A 595 -3.32 -27.83 4.85
CA ARG A 595 -2.64 -28.65 3.84
C ARG A 595 -1.48 -27.90 3.19
N LEU A 596 -1.70 -26.65 2.78
CA LEU A 596 -0.67 -25.82 2.16
C LEU A 596 0.38 -25.36 3.18
N TYR A 597 -0.01 -25.05 4.42
CA TYR A 597 0.92 -24.77 5.51
C TYR A 597 1.90 -25.95 5.69
N ASN A 598 1.38 -27.17 5.86
CA ASN A 598 2.20 -28.36 6.05
C ASN A 598 3.14 -28.64 4.87
N LYS A 599 2.72 -28.30 3.65
CA LYS A 599 3.52 -28.51 2.43
C LYS A 599 4.65 -27.49 2.26
N TYR A 600 4.44 -26.23 2.64
CA TYR A 600 5.35 -25.13 2.30
C TYR A 600 6.10 -24.53 3.48
N ASN A 601 5.65 -24.73 4.72
CA ASN A 601 6.21 -24.06 5.90
C ASN A 601 7.71 -24.32 6.12
N SER A 602 8.20 -25.53 5.79
CA SER A 602 9.61 -25.90 5.94
C SER A 602 10.55 -25.14 4.97
N LEU A 603 10.03 -24.55 3.89
CA LEU A 603 10.84 -23.71 3.00
C LEU A 603 11.36 -22.45 3.71
N LEU A 604 10.72 -22.06 4.81
CA LEU A 604 11.04 -20.84 5.55
C LEU A 604 11.91 -21.08 6.79
N ASP A 605 12.28 -22.33 7.09
CA ASP A 605 13.07 -22.64 8.30
C ASP A 605 14.41 -21.89 8.33
N SER A 606 15.05 -21.72 7.17
CA SER A 606 16.33 -21.02 7.06
C SER A 606 16.23 -19.51 7.31
N ILE A 607 15.11 -18.87 6.96
CA ILE A 607 14.90 -17.43 7.18
C ILE A 607 14.33 -17.16 8.57
N ARG A 608 13.52 -18.08 9.12
CA ARG A 608 12.81 -17.95 10.40
C ARG A 608 13.70 -17.59 11.60
N LEU A 609 14.95 -18.06 11.59
CA LEU A 609 15.91 -17.79 12.66
C LEU A 609 16.64 -16.45 12.52
N LYS A 610 16.46 -15.74 11.40
CA LYS A 610 17.14 -14.47 11.14
C LYS A 610 16.33 -13.29 11.68
N PRO A 611 16.97 -12.23 12.22
CA PRO A 611 16.28 -11.05 12.73
C PRO A 611 15.36 -10.37 11.70
N GLU A 612 15.74 -10.40 10.43
CA GLU A 612 14.98 -9.82 9.32
C GLU A 612 13.71 -10.60 8.95
N SER A 613 13.50 -11.80 9.50
CA SER A 613 12.29 -12.61 9.26
C SER A 613 11.00 -11.97 9.74
N VAL A 614 11.07 -10.90 10.54
CA VAL A 614 9.90 -10.13 10.94
C VAL A 614 9.29 -9.34 9.78
N TYR A 615 10.02 -9.13 8.69
CA TYR A 615 9.53 -8.38 7.52
C TYR A 615 8.92 -9.33 6.48
N PRO A 616 7.59 -9.27 6.24
CA PRO A 616 6.94 -10.26 5.38
C PRO A 616 7.47 -10.31 3.94
N TRP A 617 7.89 -9.17 3.38
CA TRP A 617 8.44 -9.10 2.03
C TRP A 617 9.78 -9.84 1.88
N ILE A 618 10.65 -9.86 2.92
CA ILE A 618 11.90 -10.62 2.89
C ILE A 618 11.60 -12.12 2.86
N VAL A 619 10.64 -12.55 3.68
CA VAL A 619 10.20 -13.94 3.75
C VAL A 619 9.56 -14.37 2.43
N ALA A 620 8.75 -13.50 1.83
CA ALA A 620 8.14 -13.74 0.54
C ALA A 620 9.18 -13.83 -0.59
N ASP A 621 10.27 -13.08 -0.54
CA ASP A 621 11.36 -13.18 -1.53
C ASP A 621 12.07 -14.55 -1.46
N VAL A 622 12.37 -15.03 -0.25
CA VAL A 622 12.92 -16.38 -0.04
C VAL A 622 11.95 -17.47 -0.50
N LEU A 623 10.66 -17.29 -0.21
CA LEU A 623 9.61 -18.20 -0.66
C LEU A 623 9.53 -18.23 -2.18
N LEU A 624 9.51 -17.06 -2.82
CA LEU A 624 9.40 -16.91 -4.26
C LEU A 624 10.58 -17.57 -4.98
N ASP A 625 11.82 -17.33 -4.53
CA ASP A 625 13.01 -17.99 -5.06
C ASP A 625 12.91 -19.53 -4.96
N SER A 626 12.41 -20.03 -3.83
CA SER A 626 12.21 -21.47 -3.61
C SER A 626 11.14 -22.06 -4.52
N LEU A 627 10.06 -21.34 -4.78
CA LEU A 627 8.97 -21.78 -5.66
C LEU A 627 9.37 -21.72 -7.14
N LYS A 628 10.11 -20.69 -7.57
CA LYS A 628 10.62 -20.57 -8.95
C LYS A 628 11.52 -21.73 -9.34
N LYS A 629 12.33 -22.24 -8.40
CA LYS A 629 13.17 -23.45 -8.59
C LYS A 629 12.38 -24.73 -8.86
N ARG A 630 11.07 -24.73 -8.60
CA ARG A 630 10.16 -25.84 -8.93
C ARG A 630 9.60 -25.76 -10.36
N SER A 631 10.05 -24.79 -11.15
CA SER A 631 9.71 -24.60 -12.56
C SER A 631 8.19 -24.55 -12.84
N PRO A 632 7.49 -23.51 -12.35
CA PRO A 632 6.07 -23.29 -12.65
C PRO A 632 5.76 -23.39 -14.15
N ARG A 633 4.63 -24.00 -14.52
CA ARG A 633 4.25 -24.27 -15.92
C ARG A 633 3.18 -23.29 -16.41
N PHE A 634 3.57 -22.40 -17.30
CA PHE A 634 2.66 -21.36 -17.83
C PHE A 634 1.91 -21.81 -19.10
N VAL A 635 0.64 -21.42 -19.20
CA VAL A 635 -0.17 -21.41 -20.42
C VAL A 635 -0.88 -20.07 -20.57
N SER A 636 -1.13 -19.60 -21.79
CA SER A 636 -1.72 -18.27 -22.04
C SER A 636 -3.25 -18.25 -22.14
N TYR A 637 -3.92 -19.37 -21.88
CA TYR A 637 -5.36 -19.52 -22.03
C TYR A 637 -5.92 -20.41 -20.91
N SER A 638 -7.24 -20.34 -20.72
CA SER A 638 -8.02 -21.21 -19.83
C SER A 638 -9.21 -21.79 -20.59
N TYR A 639 -9.62 -23.02 -20.24
CA TYR A 639 -10.86 -23.62 -20.77
C TYR A 639 -12.07 -23.30 -19.91
N ALA A 640 -11.86 -22.91 -18.65
CA ALA A 640 -12.90 -22.50 -17.72
C ALA A 640 -13.03 -20.98 -17.62
N LYS A 641 -14.26 -20.49 -17.40
CA LYS A 641 -14.51 -19.09 -17.04
C LYS A 641 -14.31 -18.77 -15.56
N HIS A 642 -14.15 -19.78 -14.73
CA HIS A 642 -14.17 -19.70 -13.27
C HIS A 642 -12.94 -20.39 -12.69
N SER A 643 -12.49 -19.92 -11.53
CA SER A 643 -11.22 -20.35 -10.92
C SER A 643 -11.20 -21.84 -10.57
N ALA A 644 -10.05 -22.48 -10.83
CA ALA A 644 -9.78 -23.85 -10.40
C ALA A 644 -9.65 -23.98 -8.88
N GLY A 645 -9.37 -22.90 -8.15
CA GLY A 645 -9.25 -22.93 -6.68
C GLY A 645 -7.92 -23.49 -6.16
N PRO A 646 -7.78 -23.70 -4.84
CA PRO A 646 -6.49 -23.80 -4.15
C PRO A 646 -5.58 -24.96 -4.57
N GLU A 647 -6.07 -25.94 -5.33
CA GLU A 647 -5.26 -27.02 -5.89
C GLU A 647 -4.21 -26.55 -6.90
N ILE A 648 -4.39 -25.39 -7.56
CA ILE A 648 -3.37 -24.77 -8.40
C ILE A 648 -2.07 -24.45 -7.65
N ALA A 649 -2.14 -24.21 -6.33
CA ALA A 649 -0.97 -24.07 -5.49
C ALA A 649 -0.15 -25.37 -5.37
N ASP A 650 -0.72 -26.54 -5.66
CA ASP A 650 0.01 -27.80 -5.69
C ASP A 650 0.76 -28.05 -6.98
N TRP A 651 0.15 -27.65 -8.09
CA TRP A 651 0.64 -27.90 -9.45
C TRP A 651 1.54 -26.77 -9.96
N LEU A 652 1.42 -25.56 -9.41
CA LEU A 652 2.14 -24.37 -9.87
C LEU A 652 2.06 -24.24 -11.40
N SER A 653 0.86 -24.43 -11.93
CA SER A 653 0.60 -24.47 -13.36
C SER A 653 -0.71 -23.76 -13.69
N GLY A 654 -0.71 -22.97 -14.76
CA GLY A 654 -1.89 -22.23 -15.21
C GLY A 654 -1.48 -20.95 -15.93
N ASN A 655 -2.43 -20.03 -16.09
CA ASN A 655 -2.18 -18.72 -16.68
C ASN A 655 -1.67 -17.72 -15.63
N CYS A 656 -1.55 -16.44 -16.00
CA CYS A 656 -1.01 -15.43 -15.10
C CYS A 656 -1.89 -15.16 -13.87
N GLU A 657 -3.21 -15.30 -13.98
CA GLU A 657 -4.15 -15.24 -12.85
C GLU A 657 -3.97 -16.47 -11.95
N ASP A 658 -4.00 -17.68 -12.51
CA ASP A 658 -3.86 -18.93 -11.73
C ASP A 658 -2.54 -18.96 -10.95
N LEU A 659 -1.43 -18.55 -11.56
CA LEU A 659 -0.15 -18.53 -10.87
C LEU A 659 -0.08 -17.43 -9.80
N ALA A 660 -0.77 -16.31 -10.00
CA ALA A 660 -0.90 -15.30 -8.96
C ALA A 660 -1.76 -15.80 -7.79
N ASP A 661 -2.85 -16.50 -8.08
CA ASP A 661 -3.69 -17.13 -7.06
C ASP A 661 -2.91 -18.22 -6.29
N ALA A 662 -2.11 -19.04 -6.98
CA ALA A 662 -1.26 -20.06 -6.37
C ALA A 662 -0.33 -19.45 -5.33
N PHE A 663 0.38 -18.39 -5.71
CA PHE A 663 1.28 -17.70 -4.79
C PHE A 663 0.52 -17.06 -3.61
N THR A 664 -0.65 -16.46 -3.87
CA THR A 664 -1.52 -15.88 -2.84
C THR A 664 -1.93 -16.92 -1.80
N TYR A 665 -2.41 -18.09 -2.20
CA TYR A 665 -2.77 -19.17 -1.25
C TYR A 665 -1.58 -19.63 -0.43
N ILE A 666 -0.41 -19.81 -1.06
CA ILE A 666 0.79 -20.25 -0.36
C ILE A 666 1.20 -19.20 0.69
N CYS A 667 1.27 -17.92 0.31
CA CYS A 667 1.58 -16.83 1.24
C CYS A 667 0.59 -16.77 2.41
N ARG A 668 -0.72 -16.82 2.14
CA ARG A 668 -1.77 -16.79 3.17
C ARG A 668 -1.71 -17.99 4.10
N SER A 669 -1.40 -19.18 3.58
CA SER A 669 -1.21 -20.39 4.39
C SER A 669 -0.02 -20.28 5.34
N LEU A 670 0.93 -19.38 5.06
CA LEU A 670 2.13 -19.16 5.87
C LEU A 670 2.07 -17.85 6.68
N GLY A 671 0.93 -17.15 6.69
CA GLY A 671 0.76 -15.88 7.43
C GLY A 671 1.46 -14.69 6.79
N ILE A 672 1.86 -14.77 5.52
CA ILE A 672 2.44 -13.65 4.75
C ILE A 672 1.29 -12.86 4.11
N PRO A 673 1.14 -11.53 4.36
CA PRO A 673 0.09 -10.72 3.78
C PRO A 673 0.39 -10.43 2.31
N SER A 674 -0.32 -11.12 1.43
CA SER A 674 -0.17 -11.03 -0.02
C SER A 674 -1.52 -11.16 -0.72
N GLY A 675 -1.57 -10.68 -1.96
CA GLY A 675 -2.73 -10.80 -2.84
C GLY A 675 -2.32 -10.61 -4.31
N CYS A 676 -3.32 -10.28 -5.12
CA CYS A 676 -3.16 -10.05 -6.55
C CYS A 676 -3.52 -8.61 -6.91
N ASP A 677 -2.65 -7.97 -7.67
CA ASP A 677 -2.92 -6.71 -8.37
C ASP A 677 -3.14 -7.03 -9.86
N GLU A 678 -4.08 -6.34 -10.49
CA GLU A 678 -4.57 -6.64 -11.83
C GLU A 678 -4.73 -5.38 -12.70
N MET A 679 -4.50 -5.53 -14.00
CA MET A 679 -5.03 -4.65 -15.04
C MET A 679 -6.22 -5.34 -15.66
N LEU A 680 -7.42 -4.78 -15.47
CA LEU A 680 -8.67 -5.26 -16.09
C LEU A 680 -8.57 -5.35 -17.63
N MET A 681 -7.74 -4.51 -18.22
CA MET A 681 -7.28 -4.60 -19.60
C MET A 681 -5.94 -3.88 -19.73
N ARG A 682 -5.04 -4.42 -20.55
CA ARG A 682 -3.78 -3.75 -20.87
C ARG A 682 -3.99 -2.59 -21.85
N GLY A 683 -3.25 -1.52 -21.62
CA GLY A 683 -3.23 -0.37 -22.52
C GLY A 683 -2.59 -0.66 -23.86
N ASP A 684 -1.70 -1.66 -23.96
CA ASP A 684 -0.85 -2.03 -25.11
C ASP A 684 -1.17 -3.40 -25.73
N ASN A 685 -2.18 -4.11 -25.21
CA ASN A 685 -2.52 -5.47 -25.63
C ASN A 685 -4.01 -5.79 -25.42
N ASN A 686 -4.51 -6.91 -25.95
CA ASN A 686 -5.93 -7.29 -25.89
C ASN A 686 -6.28 -8.20 -24.70
N VAL A 687 -5.43 -8.28 -23.69
CA VAL A 687 -5.58 -9.21 -22.56
C VAL A 687 -5.45 -8.45 -21.23
N PRO A 688 -6.15 -8.91 -20.18
CA PRO A 688 -5.85 -8.48 -18.81
C PRO A 688 -4.47 -8.96 -18.36
N HIS A 689 -3.99 -8.46 -17.22
CA HIS A 689 -2.72 -8.88 -16.64
C HIS A 689 -2.80 -8.94 -15.12
N TYR A 690 -2.21 -9.98 -14.53
CA TYR A 690 -2.28 -10.27 -13.10
C TYR A 690 -0.87 -10.54 -12.57
N TRP A 691 -0.60 -10.03 -11.38
CA TRP A 691 0.63 -10.28 -10.64
C TRP A 691 0.38 -10.23 -9.14
N ASN A 692 1.37 -10.63 -8.36
CA ASN A 692 1.27 -10.60 -6.91
C ASN A 692 1.87 -9.33 -6.34
N PHE A 693 1.31 -8.92 -5.20
CA PHE A 693 1.96 -7.97 -4.33
C PHE A 693 2.22 -8.58 -2.95
N VAL A 694 3.24 -8.08 -2.26
CA VAL A 694 3.48 -8.35 -0.85
C VAL A 694 3.62 -7.03 -0.13
N LEU A 695 2.88 -6.86 0.96
CA LEU A 695 2.92 -5.61 1.73
C LEU A 695 4.26 -5.44 2.41
N ASP A 696 4.70 -4.19 2.48
CA ASP A 696 5.68 -3.76 3.46
C ASP A 696 5.00 -3.28 4.75
N ASP A 697 5.80 -2.87 5.74
CA ASP A 697 5.33 -2.42 7.05
C ASP A 697 4.46 -1.13 7.00
N HIS A 698 4.33 -0.51 5.83
CA HIS A 698 3.90 0.89 5.64
C HIS A 698 2.84 1.05 4.55
N CYS A 699 2.29 -0.07 4.08
CA CYS A 699 1.28 -0.17 3.01
C CYS A 699 1.79 0.22 1.61
N ASP A 700 3.11 0.38 1.44
CA ASP A 700 3.72 0.22 0.12
C ASP A 700 3.75 -1.28 -0.21
N ALA A 701 3.91 -1.61 -1.49
CA ALA A 701 3.83 -2.99 -1.94
C ALA A 701 5.04 -3.36 -2.82
N PHE A 702 5.54 -4.58 -2.66
CA PHE A 702 6.50 -5.18 -3.56
C PHE A 702 5.77 -5.95 -4.66
N PHE A 703 6.11 -5.67 -5.91
CA PHE A 703 5.72 -6.46 -7.05
C PHE A 703 6.46 -7.79 -7.04
N CYS A 704 5.73 -8.87 -7.31
CA CYS A 704 6.29 -10.19 -7.56
C CYS A 704 5.44 -11.02 -8.50
N SER A 705 6.08 -12.02 -9.10
CA SER A 705 5.43 -12.98 -9.97
C SER A 705 6.25 -14.27 -10.03
N LEU A 706 5.55 -15.40 -10.11
CA LEU A 706 6.16 -16.70 -10.42
C LEU A 706 6.65 -16.80 -11.87
N LEU A 707 6.18 -15.93 -12.77
CA LEU A 707 6.50 -15.93 -14.20
C LEU A 707 7.74 -15.10 -14.54
N TYR A 708 7.93 -13.96 -13.88
CA TYR A 708 9.03 -13.05 -14.19
C TYR A 708 10.32 -13.46 -13.49
N PRO A 709 11.48 -13.42 -14.17
CA PRO A 709 12.77 -13.69 -13.54
C PRO A 709 13.12 -12.60 -12.52
N GLY A 710 13.87 -12.97 -11.48
CA GLY A 710 14.41 -12.03 -10.49
C GLY A 710 13.66 -12.02 -9.14
N PRO A 711 14.17 -11.21 -8.19
CA PRO A 711 13.61 -11.07 -6.84
C PRO A 711 12.35 -10.19 -6.83
N LEU A 712 11.76 -9.99 -5.65
CA LEU A 712 10.79 -8.93 -5.41
C LEU A 712 11.39 -7.57 -5.78
N ILE A 713 10.59 -6.72 -6.42
CA ILE A 713 10.94 -5.33 -6.71
C ILE A 713 9.90 -4.39 -6.15
N GLN A 714 10.27 -3.15 -5.90
CA GLN A 714 9.32 -2.12 -5.45
C GLN A 714 8.29 -1.86 -6.55
N SER A 715 7.00 -1.84 -6.21
CA SER A 715 5.92 -1.74 -7.22
C SER A 715 6.04 -0.51 -8.12
N HIS A 716 6.52 0.63 -7.60
CA HIS A 716 6.74 1.85 -8.40
C HIS A 716 7.88 1.75 -9.43
N THR A 717 8.69 0.69 -9.38
CA THR A 717 9.75 0.40 -10.37
C THR A 717 9.29 -0.54 -11.48
N TYR A 718 8.08 -1.07 -11.37
CA TYR A 718 7.48 -1.91 -12.39
C TYR A 718 6.97 -1.05 -13.55
N ASP A 719 7.78 -0.97 -14.62
CA ASP A 719 7.51 -0.15 -15.80
C ASP A 719 6.59 -0.87 -16.79
N ALA A 720 5.31 -0.91 -16.46
CA ALA A 720 4.27 -1.58 -17.24
C ALA A 720 2.90 -0.87 -17.34
N PRO A 721 2.45 -0.03 -16.38
CA PRO A 721 1.06 0.41 -16.44
C PRO A 721 0.83 1.38 -17.59
N GLN A 722 -0.30 1.17 -18.28
CA GLN A 722 -0.86 2.02 -19.31
C GLN A 722 -2.38 1.87 -19.15
N GLY A 723 -2.99 2.65 -18.25
CA GLY A 723 -4.39 2.48 -17.87
C GLY A 723 -4.62 2.52 -16.36
N LYS A 724 -5.16 1.42 -15.82
CA LYS A 724 -5.59 1.30 -14.42
C LYS A 724 -5.07 0.02 -13.81
N VAL A 725 -4.66 0.09 -12.55
CA VAL A 725 -4.28 -1.07 -11.74
C VAL A 725 -5.21 -1.14 -10.53
N TYR A 726 -5.78 -2.32 -10.31
CA TYR A 726 -6.62 -2.62 -9.17
C TYR A 726 -6.00 -3.71 -8.31
N ARG A 727 -6.08 -3.54 -7.01
CA ARG A 727 -5.82 -4.60 -6.04
C ARG A 727 -7.10 -5.37 -5.81
N ARG A 728 -7.04 -6.70 -5.96
CA ARG A 728 -8.16 -7.58 -5.62
C ARG A 728 -8.33 -7.65 -4.11
N MET A 729 -9.55 -7.44 -3.65
CA MET A 729 -9.94 -7.37 -2.25
C MET A 729 -10.92 -8.51 -1.93
N PHE A 730 -10.93 -8.97 -0.69
CA PHE A 730 -12.03 -9.74 -0.15
C PHE A 730 -13.18 -8.83 0.30
N SER A 731 -12.87 -7.63 0.80
CA SER A 731 -13.88 -6.66 1.20
C SER A 731 -14.45 -5.88 0.02
N VAL A 732 -15.73 -5.51 0.12
CA VAL A 732 -16.39 -4.70 -0.92
C VAL A 732 -16.01 -3.22 -0.81
N ASN A 733 -15.73 -2.58 -1.94
CA ASN A 733 -15.51 -1.15 -2.04
C ASN A 733 -16.85 -0.39 -1.94
N ARG A 734 -17.24 -0.09 -0.70
CA ARG A 734 -18.51 0.56 -0.37
C ARG A 734 -18.63 1.98 -0.93
N ASP A 735 -17.51 2.70 -1.04
CA ASP A 735 -17.48 4.04 -1.61
C ASP A 735 -17.77 4.01 -3.12
N MET A 736 -17.20 3.05 -3.84
CA MET A 736 -17.51 2.84 -5.26
C MET A 736 -18.98 2.45 -5.46
N MET A 737 -19.54 1.55 -4.63
CA MET A 737 -20.97 1.21 -4.67
C MET A 737 -21.85 2.44 -4.42
N LYS A 738 -21.51 3.26 -3.42
CA LYS A 738 -22.23 4.49 -3.08
C LYS A 738 -22.12 5.54 -4.19
N MET A 739 -20.98 5.61 -4.89
CA MET A 739 -20.81 6.50 -6.04
C MET A 739 -21.72 6.08 -7.21
N MET A 740 -21.73 4.79 -7.55
CA MET A 740 -22.57 4.26 -8.63
C MET A 740 -24.05 4.40 -8.30
N ASN A 741 -24.48 4.13 -7.07
CA ASN A 741 -25.85 4.30 -6.56
C ASN A 741 -26.94 3.87 -7.57
N GLN A 742 -26.79 2.66 -8.12
CA GLN A 742 -27.72 2.08 -9.09
C GLN A 742 -27.99 0.61 -8.75
N PRO A 743 -29.15 0.07 -9.18
CA PRO A 743 -29.42 -1.36 -9.05
C PRO A 743 -28.33 -2.22 -9.72
N PRO A 744 -27.87 -3.33 -9.12
CA PRO A 744 -26.80 -4.18 -9.65
C PRO A 744 -26.98 -4.59 -11.11
N GLU A 745 -28.20 -4.84 -11.57
CA GLU A 745 -28.55 -5.23 -12.93
C GLU A 745 -28.28 -4.14 -13.99
N LYS A 746 -28.22 -2.87 -13.57
CA LYS A 746 -27.86 -1.73 -14.44
C LYS A 746 -26.35 -1.46 -14.47
N ILE A 747 -25.58 -2.11 -13.60
CA ILE A 747 -24.13 -1.95 -13.53
C ILE A 747 -23.46 -3.07 -14.34
N HIS A 748 -22.43 -2.70 -15.11
CA HIS A 748 -21.59 -3.64 -15.85
C HIS A 748 -21.04 -4.73 -14.90
N PRO A 749 -21.03 -6.02 -15.29
CA PRO A 749 -20.64 -7.13 -14.43
C PRO A 749 -19.32 -6.92 -13.66
N THR A 750 -18.29 -6.37 -14.32
CA THR A 750 -16.97 -6.05 -13.71
C THR A 750 -17.05 -5.16 -12.47
N PHE A 751 -18.01 -4.22 -12.41
CA PHE A 751 -18.14 -3.25 -11.32
C PHE A 751 -19.35 -3.51 -10.43
N ARG A 752 -20.15 -4.56 -10.71
CA ARG A 752 -21.41 -4.83 -10.01
C ARG A 752 -21.21 -5.02 -8.50
N TYR A 753 -20.16 -5.76 -8.14
CA TYR A 753 -19.72 -5.99 -6.78
C TYR A 753 -18.22 -5.67 -6.72
N PRO A 754 -17.83 -4.41 -6.44
CA PRO A 754 -16.46 -3.96 -6.60
C PRO A 754 -15.59 -4.49 -5.45
N LEU A 755 -15.08 -5.71 -5.60
CA LEU A 755 -14.11 -6.36 -4.73
C LEU A 755 -12.68 -5.92 -5.10
N MET A 756 -12.48 -4.61 -5.22
CA MET A 756 -11.26 -4.03 -5.78
C MET A 756 -10.95 -2.65 -5.20
N LEU A 757 -9.66 -2.36 -5.05
CA LEU A 757 -9.12 -1.06 -4.65
C LEU A 757 -8.24 -0.52 -5.77
N ASP A 758 -8.43 0.74 -6.16
CA ASP A 758 -7.55 1.40 -7.13
C ASP A 758 -6.18 1.66 -6.50
N VAL A 759 -5.13 1.07 -7.06
CA VAL A 759 -3.74 1.18 -6.60
C VAL A 759 -2.83 1.68 -7.71
N THR A 760 -3.41 2.35 -8.72
CA THR A 760 -2.66 2.82 -9.89
C THR A 760 -1.51 3.77 -9.49
N ASP A 761 -1.68 4.53 -8.41
CA ASP A 761 -0.69 5.45 -7.83
C ASP A 761 0.53 4.73 -7.21
N ILE A 762 0.38 3.46 -6.81
CA ILE A 762 1.50 2.64 -6.32
C ILE A 762 2.45 2.26 -7.47
N TYR A 763 1.90 2.08 -8.67
CA TYR A 763 2.63 1.60 -9.84
C TYR A 763 3.03 2.71 -10.82
N SER A 764 2.25 3.80 -10.87
CA SER A 764 2.53 4.92 -11.76
C SER A 764 2.87 6.18 -10.97
N ASP A 765 3.93 6.86 -11.41
CA ASP A 765 4.27 8.22 -10.98
C ASP A 765 3.23 9.28 -11.43
N CYS A 766 2.16 8.86 -12.10
CA CYS A 766 1.11 9.71 -12.65
C CYS A 766 -0.17 9.70 -11.78
N GLU A 767 -0.29 10.65 -10.85
CA GLU A 767 -1.57 11.00 -10.19
C GLU A 767 -2.42 11.89 -11.12
N GLN A 768 -2.67 11.45 -12.36
CA GLN A 768 -3.45 12.22 -13.31
C GLN A 768 -4.95 11.94 -13.15
N THR A 769 -5.69 12.98 -12.80
CA THR A 769 -7.14 13.04 -13.03
C THR A 769 -7.40 13.51 -14.45
N ILE A 770 -8.14 12.73 -15.23
CA ILE A 770 -8.61 13.14 -16.55
C ILE A 770 -10.02 13.75 -16.43
N HIS A 771 -10.25 14.83 -17.16
CA HIS A 771 -11.54 15.53 -17.19
C HIS A 771 -12.03 15.59 -18.65
N ILE A 772 -13.17 14.96 -18.93
CA ILE A 772 -13.76 14.94 -20.27
C ILE A 772 -15.08 15.73 -20.24
N PRO A 773 -15.17 16.87 -20.96
CA PRO A 773 -16.38 17.70 -20.97
C PRO A 773 -17.49 17.08 -21.82
N GLU A 774 -18.75 17.37 -21.49
CA GLU A 774 -19.95 16.90 -22.22
C GLU A 774 -19.91 17.26 -23.72
N SER A 775 -19.18 18.31 -24.11
CA SER A 775 -19.00 18.69 -25.52
C SER A 775 -18.26 17.64 -26.37
N ARG A 776 -17.64 16.63 -25.74
CA ARG A 776 -16.99 15.49 -26.40
C ARG A 776 -17.89 14.26 -26.52
N PHE A 777 -19.11 14.32 -25.99
CA PHE A 777 -20.03 13.19 -26.04
C PHE A 777 -20.78 13.17 -27.37
N LEU A 778 -20.76 12.01 -28.05
CA LEU A 778 -21.57 11.69 -29.22
C LEU A 778 -23.02 11.42 -28.83
N ILE A 779 -23.23 10.85 -27.63
CA ILE A 779 -24.54 10.49 -27.08
C ILE A 779 -24.60 11.06 -25.67
N ARG A 780 -25.67 11.79 -25.35
CA ARG A 780 -25.85 12.34 -24.01
C ARG A 780 -26.23 11.21 -23.02
N PRO A 781 -25.51 11.06 -21.90
CA PRO A 781 -25.89 10.11 -20.85
C PRO A 781 -27.19 10.54 -20.16
N GLU A 782 -27.92 9.58 -19.59
CA GLU A 782 -29.06 9.83 -18.72
C GLU A 782 -28.62 10.48 -17.40
N GLN A 783 -29.57 11.10 -16.70
CA GLN A 783 -29.27 11.70 -15.40
C GLN A 783 -28.79 10.64 -14.41
N ASP A 784 -27.67 10.91 -13.72
CA ASP A 784 -27.01 10.00 -12.78
C ASP A 784 -26.59 8.65 -13.39
N GLU A 785 -26.50 8.56 -14.72
CA GLU A 785 -26.01 7.36 -15.41
C GLU A 785 -24.52 7.15 -15.13
N VAL A 786 -24.17 5.88 -14.93
CA VAL A 786 -22.78 5.46 -14.73
C VAL A 786 -22.06 5.46 -16.07
N ILE A 787 -20.92 6.17 -16.11
CA ILE A 787 -20.04 6.28 -17.28
C ILE A 787 -18.77 5.49 -17.03
N TYR A 788 -18.39 4.68 -18.00
CA TYR A 788 -17.20 3.84 -17.96
C TYR A 788 -16.09 4.45 -18.80
N LEU A 789 -14.87 4.48 -18.25
CA LEU A 789 -13.65 4.64 -19.01
C LEU A 789 -13.25 3.26 -19.52
N CYS A 790 -13.07 3.12 -20.83
CA CYS A 790 -12.77 1.84 -21.45
C CYS A 790 -11.43 1.84 -22.17
N LEU A 791 -10.74 0.70 -22.10
CA LEU A 791 -9.58 0.37 -22.93
C LEU A 791 -10.00 -0.56 -24.08
N PRO A 792 -9.30 -0.53 -25.22
CA PRO A 792 -9.62 -1.35 -26.37
C PRO A 792 -9.19 -2.80 -26.13
N SER A 793 -10.04 -3.74 -26.57
CA SER A 793 -9.65 -5.12 -26.80
C SER A 793 -10.22 -5.54 -28.15
N ARG A 794 -9.33 -5.71 -29.14
CA ARG A 794 -9.70 -5.88 -30.54
C ARG A 794 -10.59 -4.72 -31.00
N MET A 795 -11.80 -5.00 -31.49
CA MET A 795 -12.80 -4.01 -31.90
C MET A 795 -13.79 -3.64 -30.78
N GLU A 796 -13.64 -4.22 -29.58
CA GLU A 796 -14.52 -3.98 -28.42
C GLU A 796 -13.88 -3.02 -27.41
N TRP A 797 -14.72 -2.47 -26.53
CA TRP A 797 -14.31 -1.58 -25.45
C TRP A 797 -14.55 -2.25 -24.10
N VAL A 798 -13.50 -2.41 -23.31
CA VAL A 798 -13.53 -3.08 -22.00
C VAL A 798 -13.46 -2.02 -20.90
N PRO A 799 -14.39 -2.00 -19.95
CA PRO A 799 -14.45 -0.95 -18.94
C PRO A 799 -13.38 -1.20 -17.87
N VAL A 800 -12.60 -0.15 -17.58
CA VAL A 800 -11.47 -0.19 -16.65
C VAL A 800 -11.58 0.85 -15.53
N ALA A 801 -12.48 1.83 -15.63
CA ALA A 801 -12.83 2.68 -14.49
C ALA A 801 -14.27 3.16 -14.64
N VAL A 802 -14.82 3.69 -13.55
CA VAL A 802 -16.23 4.07 -13.46
C VAL A 802 -16.40 5.42 -12.76
N SER A 803 -17.31 6.25 -13.29
CA SER A 803 -17.60 7.59 -12.76
C SER A 803 -19.01 8.05 -13.17
N LYS A 804 -19.35 9.30 -12.86
CA LYS A 804 -20.60 9.96 -13.28
C LYS A 804 -20.32 11.35 -13.83
N CYS A 805 -21.21 11.83 -14.69
CA CYS A 805 -21.17 13.22 -15.12
C CYS A 805 -21.59 14.14 -13.97
N LYS A 806 -20.77 15.16 -13.68
CA LYS A 806 -21.06 16.24 -12.71
C LYS A 806 -20.64 17.57 -13.34
N ASP A 807 -21.50 18.58 -13.23
CA ASP A 807 -21.24 19.94 -13.74
C ASP A 807 -20.80 19.99 -15.22
N GLY A 808 -21.37 19.12 -16.05
CA GLY A 808 -21.08 19.09 -17.49
C GLY A 808 -19.77 18.40 -17.86
N GLN A 809 -19.16 17.62 -16.96
CA GLN A 809 -17.96 16.83 -17.23
C GLN A 809 -17.94 15.50 -16.47
N VAL A 810 -17.17 14.53 -16.97
CA VAL A 810 -16.85 13.30 -16.24
C VAL A 810 -15.36 13.30 -15.87
N SER A 811 -15.05 12.84 -14.66
CA SER A 811 -13.68 12.78 -14.14
C SER A 811 -13.30 11.38 -13.72
N PHE A 812 -12.08 10.95 -14.06
CA PHE A 812 -11.49 9.69 -13.61
C PHE A 812 -10.14 9.98 -12.97
N GLU A 813 -9.93 9.47 -11.76
CA GLU A 813 -8.70 9.65 -10.99
C GLU A 813 -7.67 8.54 -11.29
N ASN A 814 -6.40 8.82 -11.00
CA ASN A 814 -5.27 7.89 -11.11
C ASN A 814 -5.22 7.15 -12.46
N VAL A 815 -5.38 7.85 -13.58
CA VAL A 815 -5.31 7.22 -14.90
C VAL A 815 -3.87 7.28 -15.39
N ASP A 816 -3.24 6.12 -15.52
CA ASP A 816 -1.93 6.05 -16.16
C ASP A 816 -2.09 6.20 -17.67
N GLY A 817 -1.42 7.21 -18.24
CA GLY A 817 -1.59 7.59 -19.63
C GLY A 817 -0.91 6.66 -20.64
N ASN A 818 -0.58 7.21 -21.80
CA ASN A 818 -0.01 6.55 -22.96
C ASN A 818 -0.87 5.45 -23.59
N ALA A 819 -2.17 5.44 -23.30
CA ALA A 819 -3.15 4.51 -23.87
C ALA A 819 -4.29 5.26 -24.58
N VAL A 820 -4.98 4.55 -25.46
CA VAL A 820 -6.21 5.01 -26.12
C VAL A 820 -7.41 4.57 -25.29
N PHE A 821 -8.31 5.49 -25.00
CA PHE A 821 -9.52 5.27 -24.24
C PHE A 821 -10.78 5.62 -25.03
N CYS A 822 -11.91 5.09 -24.58
CA CYS A 822 -13.24 5.51 -25.03
C CYS A 822 -14.18 5.58 -23.81
N LEU A 823 -15.13 6.51 -23.83
CA LEU A 823 -16.20 6.55 -22.83
C LEU A 823 -17.39 5.72 -23.30
N SER A 824 -17.95 4.92 -22.40
CA SER A 824 -19.17 4.12 -22.68
C SER A 824 -20.19 4.20 -21.54
N VAL A 825 -21.44 3.87 -21.85
CA VAL A 825 -22.51 3.60 -20.87
C VAL A 825 -22.99 2.16 -21.02
N TYR A 826 -23.56 1.58 -19.97
CA TYR A 826 -24.07 0.20 -20.00
C TYR A 826 -25.61 0.18 -20.06
N ARG A 827 -26.17 -0.20 -21.21
CA ARG A 827 -27.61 -0.25 -21.46
C ARG A 827 -27.98 -1.58 -22.11
N ASP A 828 -29.11 -2.17 -21.71
CA ASP A 828 -29.61 -3.43 -22.27
C ASP A 828 -28.55 -4.55 -22.34
N LYS A 829 -27.73 -4.62 -21.29
CA LYS A 829 -26.62 -5.56 -21.14
C LYS A 829 -25.45 -5.39 -22.14
N LYS A 830 -25.35 -4.23 -22.79
CA LYS A 830 -24.29 -3.90 -23.76
C LYS A 830 -23.59 -2.60 -23.37
N LEU A 831 -22.29 -2.52 -23.68
CA LEU A 831 -21.56 -1.26 -23.63
C LEU A 831 -21.83 -0.47 -24.91
N LEU A 832 -22.26 0.77 -24.74
CA LEU A 832 -22.50 1.71 -25.82
C LEU A 832 -21.47 2.83 -25.74
N PRO A 833 -20.54 2.94 -26.72
CA PRO A 833 -19.61 4.07 -26.80
C PRO A 833 -20.35 5.39 -26.92
N ILE A 834 -20.03 6.34 -26.05
CA ILE A 834 -20.61 7.69 -26.01
C ILE A 834 -19.60 8.78 -26.36
N SER A 835 -18.33 8.45 -26.60
CA SER A 835 -17.32 9.38 -27.13
C SER A 835 -16.62 8.78 -28.35
N VAL A 836 -15.96 9.63 -29.14
CA VAL A 836 -14.89 9.11 -30.02
C VAL A 836 -13.73 8.59 -29.17
N PRO A 837 -12.89 7.68 -29.68
CA PRO A 837 -11.67 7.29 -28.99
C PRO A 837 -10.74 8.49 -28.81
N PHE A 838 -9.97 8.49 -27.71
CA PHE A 838 -9.00 9.54 -27.42
C PHE A 838 -7.78 8.96 -26.74
N TRP A 839 -6.61 9.46 -27.12
CA TRP A 839 -5.35 9.16 -26.49
C TRP A 839 -5.04 10.13 -25.35
N VAL A 840 -4.55 9.62 -24.23
CA VAL A 840 -4.14 10.40 -23.06
C VAL A 840 -2.62 10.34 -22.93
N HIS A 841 -1.93 11.47 -22.96
CA HIS A 841 -0.49 11.51 -22.70
C HIS A 841 -0.21 11.47 -21.19
N LYS A 842 0.71 10.61 -20.73
CA LYS A 842 1.07 10.44 -19.30
C LYS A 842 1.57 11.73 -18.64
N GLU A 843 2.58 12.39 -19.21
CA GLU A 843 3.22 13.57 -18.57
C GLU A 843 2.54 14.91 -18.87
N LEU A 844 2.13 15.15 -20.12
CA LEU A 844 1.71 16.48 -20.58
C LEU A 844 0.25 16.84 -20.27
N LYS A 845 -0.52 15.92 -19.66
CA LYS A 845 -1.97 16.04 -19.44
C LYS A 845 -2.73 16.47 -20.69
N TYR A 846 -2.25 15.99 -21.84
CA TYR A 846 -2.75 16.30 -23.17
C TYR A 846 -3.68 15.20 -23.68
N PHE A 847 -4.74 15.59 -24.39
CA PHE A 847 -5.72 14.69 -25.00
C PHE A 847 -5.73 14.86 -26.52
N ARG A 848 -5.62 13.75 -27.26
CA ARG A 848 -5.83 13.72 -28.70
C ARG A 848 -7.04 12.86 -29.04
N TYR A 849 -8.04 13.45 -29.67
CA TYR A 849 -9.27 12.75 -30.06
C TYR A 849 -9.17 12.26 -31.50
N PHE A 850 -9.50 11.00 -31.74
CA PHE A 850 -9.51 10.39 -33.07
C PHE A 850 -10.86 10.64 -33.76
N GLY A 851 -10.88 10.62 -35.10
CA GLY A 851 -12.13 10.62 -35.89
C GLY A 851 -12.72 11.98 -36.29
N ASN A 852 -11.91 13.04 -36.35
CA ASN A 852 -12.32 14.38 -36.81
C ASN A 852 -11.74 14.80 -38.17
N GLY A 853 -10.97 13.94 -38.84
CA GLY A 853 -10.36 14.25 -40.14
C GLY A 853 -11.33 14.06 -41.31
N GLU A 854 -11.45 15.06 -42.19
CA GLU A 854 -12.13 14.94 -43.49
C GLU A 854 -11.15 14.68 -44.65
N GLU A 855 -9.88 15.06 -44.46
CA GLU A 855 -8.80 14.79 -45.41
C GLU A 855 -8.48 13.29 -45.42
N MET A 856 -8.38 12.71 -46.61
CA MET A 856 -8.00 11.31 -46.79
C MET A 856 -6.49 11.24 -47.04
N GLU A 857 -5.84 10.26 -46.43
CA GLU A 857 -4.45 9.90 -46.69
C GLU A 857 -4.33 8.44 -47.11
N GLN A 858 -3.31 8.15 -47.91
CA GLN A 858 -2.97 6.78 -48.27
C GLN A 858 -2.01 6.22 -47.22
N VAL A 859 -2.34 5.07 -46.65
CA VAL A 859 -1.52 4.37 -45.65
C VAL A 859 -1.02 3.04 -46.20
N ILE A 860 0.21 2.68 -45.83
CA ILE A 860 0.84 1.38 -46.13
C ILE A 860 0.89 0.59 -44.83
N ILE A 861 0.32 -0.62 -44.85
CA ILE A 861 0.27 -1.50 -43.69
C ILE A 861 1.16 -2.71 -43.95
N LEU A 862 2.07 -2.99 -43.03
CA LEU A 862 3.09 -4.05 -43.09
C LEU A 862 2.82 -5.18 -42.09
N HIS A 863 2.11 -4.90 -41.00
CA HIS A 863 1.77 -5.88 -39.97
C HIS A 863 0.47 -5.53 -39.25
N LYS A 864 -0.19 -6.54 -38.66
CA LYS A 864 -1.48 -6.41 -37.96
C LYS A 864 -1.36 -6.31 -36.43
N PHE A 865 -0.15 -6.47 -35.89
CA PHE A 865 0.12 -6.46 -34.45
C PHE A 865 1.45 -5.78 -34.11
N ASN A 866 1.65 -5.41 -32.85
CA ASN A 866 2.86 -4.76 -32.36
C ASN A 866 4.05 -5.74 -32.34
N LEU A 867 5.00 -5.56 -33.27
CA LEU A 867 6.19 -6.41 -33.39
C LEU A 867 7.20 -6.18 -32.25
N PHE A 868 7.15 -5.02 -31.59
CA PHE A 868 8.12 -4.63 -30.55
C PHE A 868 7.86 -5.29 -29.20
N ILE A 869 6.73 -5.98 -29.03
CA ILE A 869 6.47 -6.83 -27.86
C ILE A 869 7.28 -8.13 -27.94
N GLU A 870 7.68 -8.53 -29.15
CA GLU A 870 8.49 -9.74 -29.38
C GLU A 870 9.98 -9.39 -29.50
N PRO A 871 10.88 -10.23 -28.96
CA PRO A 871 12.31 -9.94 -29.01
C PRO A 871 12.93 -10.20 -30.39
N PHE A 872 12.19 -10.75 -31.36
CA PHE A 872 12.77 -11.32 -32.58
C PHE A 872 13.42 -10.28 -33.49
N ILE A 873 12.76 -9.16 -33.74
CA ILE A 873 13.32 -8.09 -34.58
C ILE A 873 14.49 -7.38 -33.89
N ASP A 874 14.42 -7.25 -32.55
CA ASP A 874 15.47 -6.64 -31.74
C ASP A 874 16.74 -7.48 -31.74
N ARG A 875 16.59 -8.81 -31.69
CA ARG A 875 17.70 -9.78 -31.76
C ARG A 875 18.44 -9.77 -33.09
N MET A 876 17.90 -9.19 -34.15
CA MET A 876 18.58 -9.09 -35.43
C MET A 876 19.53 -7.89 -35.54
N VAL A 877 19.34 -6.85 -34.72
CA VAL A 877 20.17 -5.64 -34.74
C VAL A 877 21.61 -5.97 -34.34
N GLY A 878 22.56 -5.59 -35.18
CA GLY A 878 23.97 -5.97 -35.10
C GLY A 878 24.32 -7.27 -35.81
N GLY A 879 23.33 -7.99 -36.36
CA GLY A 879 23.54 -9.15 -37.22
C GLY A 879 24.15 -8.77 -38.57
N ALA A 880 24.99 -9.65 -39.10
CA ALA A 880 25.79 -9.36 -40.30
C ALA A 880 25.57 -10.39 -41.39
N PHE A 881 25.40 -9.91 -42.63
CA PHE A 881 25.56 -10.73 -43.82
C PHE A 881 27.00 -10.66 -44.28
N GLU A 882 27.62 -11.83 -44.47
CA GLU A 882 29.06 -11.94 -44.71
C GLU A 882 29.34 -12.79 -45.95
N GLY A 883 30.33 -12.37 -46.74
CA GLY A 883 30.85 -13.09 -47.90
C GLY A 883 32.26 -13.60 -47.63
N SER A 884 32.56 -14.84 -48.02
CA SER A 884 33.90 -15.42 -47.92
C SER A 884 34.23 -16.40 -49.06
N ASN A 885 35.52 -16.52 -49.37
CA ASN A 885 36.06 -17.61 -50.19
C ASN A 885 36.74 -18.70 -49.33
N ASP A 886 36.70 -18.56 -48.01
CA ASP A 886 37.17 -19.53 -47.02
C ASP A 886 35.96 -20.16 -46.31
N ALA A 887 35.83 -21.48 -46.34
CA ALA A 887 34.67 -22.19 -45.77
C ALA A 887 34.51 -21.95 -44.25
N GLY A 888 35.61 -21.63 -43.55
CA GLY A 888 35.61 -21.31 -42.12
C GLY A 888 35.35 -19.83 -41.80
N PHE A 889 35.14 -18.98 -42.80
CA PHE A 889 34.95 -17.53 -42.64
C PHE A 889 36.07 -16.83 -41.85
N ARG A 890 37.32 -17.32 -41.92
CA ARG A 890 38.48 -16.67 -41.25
C ARG A 890 38.89 -15.36 -41.92
N LYS A 891 38.68 -15.29 -43.25
CA LYS A 891 38.81 -14.07 -44.06
C LYS A 891 37.47 -13.81 -44.72
N LYS A 892 36.75 -12.81 -44.23
CA LYS A 892 35.38 -12.50 -44.62
C LYS A 892 35.23 -11.00 -44.79
N ASP A 893 34.32 -10.61 -45.66
CA ASP A 893 33.88 -9.23 -45.81
C ASP A 893 32.44 -9.12 -45.33
N THR A 894 32.13 -8.06 -44.58
CA THR A 894 30.76 -7.72 -44.19
C THR A 894 30.08 -7.06 -45.40
N LEU A 895 29.03 -7.70 -45.89
CA LEU A 895 28.26 -7.23 -47.05
C LEU A 895 27.16 -6.27 -46.62
N TYR A 896 26.52 -6.56 -45.49
CA TYR A 896 25.48 -5.74 -44.90
C TYR A 896 25.43 -5.96 -43.39
N LEU A 897 25.28 -4.87 -42.63
CA LEU A 897 25.07 -4.88 -41.19
C LEU A 897 23.64 -4.41 -40.93
N ILE A 898 22.89 -5.15 -40.10
CA ILE A 898 21.55 -4.75 -39.69
C ILE A 898 21.70 -3.71 -38.58
N GLU A 899 21.54 -2.43 -38.92
CA GLU A 899 21.66 -1.31 -37.98
C GLU A 899 20.30 -0.94 -37.36
N GLU A 900 19.21 -1.22 -38.08
CA GLU A 900 17.84 -0.89 -37.69
C GLU A 900 16.96 -2.15 -37.61
N LYS A 901 15.87 -2.05 -36.85
CA LYS A 901 14.94 -3.17 -36.64
C LYS A 901 14.20 -3.51 -37.93
N PRO A 902 14.18 -4.77 -38.38
CA PRO A 902 13.48 -5.17 -39.62
C PRO A 902 11.95 -5.21 -39.40
N VAL A 903 11.26 -4.12 -39.73
CA VAL A 903 9.80 -3.97 -39.54
C VAL A 903 8.94 -4.44 -40.71
N ARG A 904 9.54 -5.02 -41.75
CA ARG A 904 8.85 -5.59 -42.92
C ARG A 904 9.08 -7.09 -43.00
N LEU A 905 8.15 -7.84 -43.60
CA LEU A 905 8.34 -9.28 -43.81
C LEU A 905 9.54 -9.55 -44.73
N CYS A 906 9.61 -8.87 -45.86
CA CYS A 906 10.71 -8.98 -46.81
C CYS A 906 11.57 -7.71 -46.76
N ASN A 907 12.63 -7.73 -45.96
CA ASN A 907 13.60 -6.63 -45.89
C ASN A 907 14.60 -6.77 -47.02
N VAL A 908 14.99 -5.65 -47.64
CA VAL A 908 15.87 -5.64 -48.80
C VAL A 908 17.14 -4.87 -48.48
N ALA A 909 18.29 -5.52 -48.60
CA ALA A 909 19.60 -4.91 -48.50
C ALA A 909 20.30 -4.93 -49.86
N TYR A 910 20.77 -3.78 -50.32
CA TYR A 910 21.57 -3.67 -51.54
C TYR A 910 23.05 -3.73 -51.18
N VAL A 911 23.81 -4.55 -51.91
CA VAL A 911 25.21 -4.85 -51.59
C VAL A 911 26.11 -4.59 -52.80
N ASP A 912 27.37 -4.23 -52.55
CA ASP A 912 28.34 -4.00 -53.61
C ASP A 912 28.69 -5.30 -54.35
N LYS A 913 28.62 -5.23 -55.67
CA LYS A 913 28.88 -6.32 -56.61
C LYS A 913 30.31 -6.44 -57.09
N SER A 914 31.19 -5.55 -56.65
CA SER A 914 32.58 -5.47 -57.09
C SER A 914 33.38 -6.75 -56.83
N LYS A 915 32.96 -7.59 -55.88
CA LYS A 915 33.65 -8.81 -55.46
C LYS A 915 32.72 -10.03 -55.43
N GLY A 916 33.27 -11.19 -55.81
CA GLY A 916 32.57 -12.48 -55.77
C GLY A 916 33.04 -13.36 -54.62
N TYR A 917 32.09 -14.08 -54.00
CA TYR A 917 32.34 -15.01 -52.89
C TYR A 917 31.71 -16.36 -53.17
N ARG A 918 32.31 -17.43 -52.66
CA ARG A 918 31.73 -18.78 -52.75
C ARG A 918 30.74 -19.05 -51.61
N TYR A 919 31.04 -18.57 -50.41
CA TYR A 919 30.26 -18.78 -49.20
C TYR A 919 29.62 -17.47 -48.77
N PHE A 920 28.32 -17.53 -48.46
CA PHE A 920 27.57 -16.41 -47.90
C PHE A 920 26.84 -16.88 -46.65
N ARG A 921 26.73 -16.03 -45.63
CA ARG A 921 25.94 -16.34 -44.42
C ARG A 921 25.31 -15.11 -43.80
N TYR A 922 24.25 -15.33 -43.04
CA TYR A 922 23.82 -14.48 -41.95
C TYR A 922 24.48 -14.99 -40.66
N TYR A 923 25.11 -14.08 -39.91
CA TYR A 923 25.69 -14.35 -38.60
C TYR A 923 24.92 -13.55 -37.54
N GLY A 924 24.30 -14.26 -36.59
CA GLY A 924 23.51 -13.64 -35.53
C GLY A 924 24.40 -12.91 -34.51
N PRO A 925 24.00 -11.75 -33.99
CA PRO A 925 24.73 -11.06 -32.94
C PRO A 925 24.65 -11.81 -31.61
N ALA A 926 25.40 -11.37 -30.60
CA ALA A 926 25.35 -11.99 -29.27
C ALA A 926 23.93 -11.88 -28.65
N GLY A 927 23.48 -12.94 -27.97
CA GLY A 927 22.16 -13.03 -27.34
C GLY A 927 20.98 -13.22 -28.31
N SER A 928 21.25 -13.37 -29.62
CA SER A 928 20.21 -13.36 -30.65
C SER A 928 19.58 -14.71 -30.95
N TYR A 929 20.22 -15.81 -30.53
CA TYR A 929 19.86 -17.17 -30.96
C TYR A 929 19.83 -17.31 -32.50
N CYS A 930 20.50 -16.40 -33.23
CA CYS A 930 20.48 -16.31 -34.69
C CYS A 930 19.05 -16.40 -35.28
N ASN A 931 18.09 -15.72 -34.64
CA ASN A 931 16.69 -15.74 -35.07
C ASN A 931 16.51 -15.11 -36.47
N ILE A 932 16.28 -15.97 -37.47
CA ILE A 932 16.02 -15.57 -38.86
C ILE A 932 15.10 -16.58 -39.54
N SER A 933 14.14 -16.10 -40.33
CA SER A 933 13.16 -16.93 -41.02
C SER A 933 13.55 -17.28 -42.44
N GLU A 934 13.99 -16.30 -43.23
CA GLU A 934 14.32 -16.52 -44.63
C GLU A 934 15.49 -15.64 -45.07
N VAL A 935 16.33 -16.16 -45.98
CA VAL A 935 17.44 -15.45 -46.61
C VAL A 935 17.51 -15.81 -48.10
N GLY A 936 17.37 -14.81 -48.95
CA GLY A 936 17.60 -14.91 -50.38
C GLY A 936 18.78 -14.04 -50.82
N PHE A 937 19.75 -14.65 -51.52
CA PHE A 937 20.84 -13.92 -52.19
C PHE A 937 20.54 -13.80 -53.68
N TYR A 938 20.58 -12.59 -54.23
CA TYR A 938 20.19 -12.30 -55.61
C TYR A 938 21.37 -11.71 -56.37
N ARG A 939 21.51 -12.09 -57.64
CA ARG A 939 22.56 -11.54 -58.49
C ARG A 939 22.23 -10.08 -58.77
N GLU A 940 21.18 -9.79 -59.53
CA GLU A 940 20.77 -8.43 -59.85
C GLU A 940 19.72 -7.88 -58.87
N THR A 941 19.64 -6.54 -58.76
CA THR A 941 18.64 -5.87 -57.92
C THR A 941 17.21 -6.16 -58.38
N GLY A 942 16.99 -6.39 -59.68
CA GLY A 942 15.70 -6.74 -60.27
C GLY A 942 15.31 -8.23 -60.20
N ASP A 943 16.20 -9.11 -59.75
CA ASP A 943 15.91 -10.56 -59.74
C ASP A 943 14.81 -10.91 -58.73
N THR A 944 13.89 -11.80 -59.10
CA THR A 944 12.80 -12.29 -58.22
C THR A 944 13.03 -13.71 -57.70
N ILE A 945 14.07 -14.39 -58.18
CA ILE A 945 14.43 -15.75 -57.78
C ILE A 945 15.83 -15.72 -57.15
N PRO A 946 16.00 -16.22 -55.90
CA PRO A 946 17.31 -16.25 -55.26
C PRO A 946 18.23 -17.29 -55.91
N LEU A 947 19.54 -17.05 -55.80
CA LEU A 947 20.58 -18.00 -56.18
C LEU A 947 20.46 -19.26 -55.32
N LYS A 948 20.70 -20.43 -55.93
CA LYS A 948 20.66 -21.73 -55.24
C LYS A 948 22.07 -22.27 -55.02
N GLY A 949 22.26 -22.91 -53.87
CA GLY A 949 23.50 -23.61 -53.51
C GLY A 949 23.25 -24.62 -52.40
N GLN A 950 24.31 -25.18 -51.83
CA GLN A 950 24.22 -26.07 -50.69
C GLN A 950 24.03 -25.25 -49.40
N VAL A 951 22.97 -25.51 -48.65
CA VAL A 951 22.73 -24.85 -47.36
C VAL A 951 23.76 -25.34 -46.33
N ILE A 952 24.37 -24.41 -45.61
CA ILE A 952 25.39 -24.62 -44.58
C ILE A 952 25.05 -23.80 -43.33
N GLY A 953 25.46 -24.23 -42.15
CA GLY A 953 25.16 -23.49 -40.93
C GLY A 953 25.55 -24.22 -39.66
N THR A 954 25.29 -23.59 -38.53
CA THR A 954 25.51 -24.18 -37.20
C THR A 954 24.40 -25.18 -36.84
N PRO A 955 24.73 -26.44 -36.51
CA PRO A 955 23.72 -27.45 -36.20
C PRO A 955 23.07 -27.27 -34.82
N GLY A 956 21.81 -27.69 -34.73
CA GLY A 956 21.02 -27.69 -33.51
C GLY A 956 20.13 -26.47 -33.35
N SER A 957 19.05 -26.66 -32.60
CA SER A 957 18.00 -25.68 -32.34
C SER A 957 17.56 -25.74 -30.88
N PHE A 958 16.82 -24.74 -30.42
CA PHE A 958 16.12 -24.78 -29.14
C PHE A 958 15.26 -26.05 -29.05
N ASP A 959 15.34 -26.77 -27.93
CA ASP A 959 14.72 -28.09 -27.67
C ASP A 959 15.00 -29.22 -28.68
N GLY A 960 15.94 -29.01 -29.61
CA GLY A 960 16.32 -30.02 -30.62
C GLY A 960 15.30 -30.21 -31.74
N ASP A 961 14.33 -29.31 -31.90
CA ASP A 961 13.34 -29.36 -32.98
C ASP A 961 13.99 -29.15 -34.35
N LYS A 962 13.95 -30.17 -35.20
CA LYS A 962 14.52 -30.13 -36.56
C LYS A 962 13.84 -29.13 -37.48
N GLY A 963 12.60 -28.73 -37.20
CA GLY A 963 11.89 -27.67 -37.92
C GLY A 963 12.50 -26.27 -37.71
N HIS A 964 13.33 -26.09 -36.68
CA HIS A 964 13.97 -24.82 -36.33
C HIS A 964 15.50 -24.83 -36.50
N TRP A 965 16.02 -25.67 -37.40
CA TRP A 965 17.45 -25.71 -37.75
C TRP A 965 17.81 -24.67 -38.80
N TYR A 966 19.11 -24.41 -39.01
CA TYR A 966 19.61 -23.43 -39.99
C TYR A 966 19.07 -23.63 -41.42
N MET A 967 18.58 -24.83 -41.77
CA MET A 967 17.94 -25.09 -43.06
C MET A 967 16.65 -24.33 -43.27
N SER A 968 15.90 -24.02 -42.20
CA SER A 968 14.64 -23.29 -42.31
C SER A 968 14.85 -21.87 -42.82
N ALA A 969 16.06 -21.30 -42.68
CA ALA A 969 16.40 -19.98 -43.24
C ALA A 969 16.42 -19.95 -44.78
N PHE A 970 16.22 -21.09 -45.45
CA PHE A 970 16.33 -21.26 -46.90
C PHE A 970 15.29 -22.26 -47.46
N ASP A 971 14.21 -22.53 -46.73
CA ASP A 971 13.18 -23.50 -47.15
C ASP A 971 12.06 -22.88 -48.01
N GLY A 972 12.04 -21.55 -48.09
CA GLY A 972 11.08 -20.75 -48.84
C GLY A 972 9.81 -20.42 -48.06
N ASP A 973 9.74 -20.76 -46.76
CA ASP A 973 8.62 -20.44 -45.88
C ASP A 973 9.03 -19.35 -44.86
N PRO A 974 8.57 -18.10 -45.00
CA PRO A 974 8.91 -17.02 -44.08
C PRO A 974 8.33 -17.18 -42.66
N TYR A 975 7.61 -18.28 -42.39
CA TYR A 975 7.02 -18.61 -41.09
C TYR A 975 7.67 -19.82 -40.42
N THR A 976 8.63 -20.49 -41.07
CA THR A 976 9.62 -21.32 -40.36
C THR A 976 10.80 -20.43 -39.97
N SER A 977 11.61 -20.85 -38.99
CA SER A 977 12.70 -19.99 -38.51
C SER A 977 13.82 -20.73 -37.84
N PHE A 978 15.06 -20.28 -38.05
CA PHE A 978 16.19 -20.78 -37.31
C PHE A 978 16.13 -20.24 -35.87
N ASP A 979 16.28 -21.14 -34.89
CA ASP A 979 16.36 -20.79 -33.47
C ASP A 979 17.52 -21.55 -32.83
N TYR A 980 18.72 -20.97 -32.93
CA TYR A 980 19.93 -21.66 -32.53
C TYR A 980 19.90 -22.02 -31.05
N LYS A 981 20.35 -23.23 -30.72
CA LYS A 981 20.33 -23.78 -29.35
C LYS A 981 21.12 -22.99 -28.29
N GLN A 982 21.96 -22.04 -28.70
CA GLN A 982 22.74 -21.19 -27.79
C GLN A 982 22.46 -19.72 -28.11
N PRO A 983 22.56 -18.82 -27.11
CA PRO A 983 22.36 -17.39 -27.34
C PRO A 983 23.34 -16.80 -28.37
N ASP A 984 24.56 -17.36 -28.47
CA ASP A 984 25.66 -16.81 -29.26
C ASP A 984 26.21 -17.80 -30.29
N GLY A 985 26.75 -17.27 -31.40
CA GLY A 985 27.56 -18.04 -32.35
C GLY A 985 26.79 -18.78 -33.43
N GLY A 986 25.47 -18.65 -33.48
CA GLY A 986 24.63 -19.22 -34.54
C GLY A 986 24.80 -18.49 -35.87
N TRP A 987 24.79 -19.24 -36.97
CA TRP A 987 24.78 -18.70 -38.33
C TRP A 987 24.18 -19.68 -39.33
N ALA A 988 23.60 -19.14 -40.41
CA ALA A 988 23.00 -19.87 -41.52
C ALA A 988 23.47 -19.28 -42.87
N GLY A 989 23.76 -20.11 -43.86
CA GLY A 989 24.37 -19.67 -45.12
C GLY A 989 24.25 -20.65 -46.29
N ILE A 990 24.86 -20.27 -47.41
CA ILE A 990 24.92 -21.06 -48.65
C ILE A 990 26.37 -21.16 -49.15
N ASP A 991 26.76 -22.36 -49.56
CA ASP A 991 27.89 -22.63 -50.46
C ASP A 991 27.40 -22.71 -51.92
N PHE A 992 27.80 -21.76 -52.75
CA PHE A 992 27.46 -21.75 -54.18
C PHE A 992 28.35 -22.66 -55.04
N GLY A 993 29.35 -23.33 -54.45
CA GLY A 993 30.33 -24.19 -55.13
C GLY A 993 31.39 -23.41 -55.92
N LYS A 994 31.10 -22.16 -56.31
CA LYS A 994 31.99 -21.23 -57.01
C LYS A 994 31.77 -19.80 -56.55
N PRO A 995 32.75 -18.90 -56.71
CA PRO A 995 32.54 -17.48 -56.46
C PRO A 995 31.41 -16.90 -57.32
N VAL A 996 30.46 -16.22 -56.68
CA VAL A 996 29.36 -15.48 -57.31
C VAL A 996 29.29 -14.08 -56.73
N SER A 997 28.87 -13.10 -57.53
CA SER A 997 28.54 -11.76 -57.05
C SER A 997 27.05 -11.68 -56.70
N VAL A 998 26.77 -11.03 -55.57
CA VAL A 998 25.42 -10.76 -55.06
C VAL A 998 25.26 -9.25 -55.07
N GLY A 999 24.13 -8.74 -55.58
CA GLY A 999 23.80 -7.32 -55.58
C GLY A 999 22.61 -6.96 -54.68
N LYS A 1000 21.87 -7.98 -54.22
CA LYS A 1000 20.72 -7.80 -53.34
C LYS A 1000 20.58 -9.00 -52.40
N ILE A 1001 20.25 -8.72 -51.15
CA ILE A 1001 19.88 -9.70 -50.13
C ILE A 1001 18.45 -9.39 -49.72
N VAL A 1002 17.60 -10.42 -49.64
CA VAL A 1002 16.26 -10.31 -49.05
C VAL A 1002 16.22 -11.18 -47.82
N PHE A 1003 15.72 -10.67 -46.70
CA PHE A 1003 15.67 -11.43 -45.46
C PHE A 1003 14.42 -11.15 -44.63
N THR A 1004 14.03 -12.16 -43.85
CA THR A 1004 12.83 -12.12 -43.00
C THR A 1004 13.20 -12.43 -41.56
N PRO A 1005 12.80 -11.57 -40.59
CA PRO A 1005 12.96 -11.88 -39.18
C PRO A 1005 12.08 -13.05 -38.77
N ARG A 1006 12.52 -13.77 -37.72
CA ARG A 1006 11.61 -14.69 -37.03
C ARG A 1006 10.35 -13.95 -36.59
N ASN A 1007 9.19 -14.57 -36.78
CA ASN A 1007 7.91 -13.93 -36.51
C ASN A 1007 6.80 -14.94 -36.19
N ARG A 1008 5.68 -14.46 -35.65
CA ARG A 1008 4.46 -15.24 -35.37
C ARG A 1008 3.32 -14.98 -36.36
N VAL A 1009 3.63 -14.84 -37.65
CA VAL A 1009 2.61 -14.63 -38.70
C VAL A 1009 1.83 -13.30 -38.52
N ASN A 1010 2.50 -12.29 -37.96
CA ASN A 1010 1.92 -10.97 -37.68
C ASN A 1010 2.12 -9.96 -38.82
N PHE A 1011 3.00 -10.25 -39.77
CA PHE A 1011 3.13 -9.48 -41.00
C PHE A 1011 1.96 -9.73 -41.96
N ILE A 1012 1.82 -8.86 -42.96
CA ILE A 1012 0.89 -9.11 -44.08
C ILE A 1012 1.34 -10.34 -44.86
N ARG A 1013 0.42 -11.28 -45.03
CA ARG A 1013 0.63 -12.55 -45.72
C ARG A 1013 -0.06 -12.53 -47.07
N LYS A 1014 0.71 -12.77 -48.12
CA LYS A 1014 0.18 -12.94 -49.47
C LYS A 1014 -0.87 -14.07 -49.51
N GLY A 1015 -2.01 -13.78 -50.12
CA GLY A 1015 -3.16 -14.68 -50.25
C GLY A 1015 -4.20 -14.54 -49.15
N ASP A 1016 -3.86 -13.92 -48.02
CA ASP A 1016 -4.81 -13.69 -46.93
C ASP A 1016 -5.76 -12.53 -47.25
N LYS A 1017 -6.99 -12.63 -46.75
CA LYS A 1017 -8.06 -11.65 -46.91
C LYS A 1017 -8.08 -10.73 -45.69
N TYR A 1018 -7.91 -9.44 -45.91
CA TYR A 1018 -7.89 -8.42 -44.87
C TYR A 1018 -9.02 -7.41 -45.03
N GLU A 1019 -9.43 -6.80 -43.93
CA GLU A 1019 -10.35 -5.66 -43.89
C GLU A 1019 -9.82 -4.62 -42.92
N LEU A 1020 -9.65 -3.38 -43.41
CA LEU A 1020 -9.21 -2.27 -42.58
C LEU A 1020 -10.43 -1.52 -42.05
N PHE A 1021 -10.43 -1.23 -40.75
CA PHE A 1021 -11.42 -0.37 -40.10
C PHE A 1021 -10.77 0.90 -39.59
N TYR A 1022 -11.52 1.99 -39.56
CA TYR A 1022 -11.15 3.21 -38.86
C TYR A 1022 -12.25 3.63 -37.87
N ALA A 1023 -11.86 4.24 -36.76
CA ALA A 1023 -12.81 4.73 -35.75
C ALA A 1023 -13.52 6.01 -36.24
N GLY A 1024 -14.86 6.00 -36.24
CA GLY A 1024 -15.69 7.13 -36.62
C GLY A 1024 -16.87 7.39 -35.67
N LYS A 1025 -17.73 8.33 -36.05
CA LYS A 1025 -18.96 8.65 -35.31
C LYS A 1025 -19.91 7.43 -35.36
N GLY A 1026 -20.05 6.72 -34.25
CA GLY A 1026 -20.91 5.53 -34.14
C GLY A 1026 -20.19 4.18 -34.19
N GLY A 1027 -18.86 4.15 -34.17
CA GLY A 1027 -18.06 2.91 -34.06
C GLY A 1027 -17.05 2.73 -35.19
N TRP A 1028 -16.74 1.46 -35.49
CA TRP A 1028 -15.80 1.08 -36.54
C TRP A 1028 -16.43 1.15 -37.93
N ILE A 1029 -15.76 1.84 -38.86
CA ILE A 1029 -16.18 1.97 -40.26
C ILE A 1029 -15.17 1.24 -41.15
N SER A 1030 -15.64 0.37 -42.04
CA SER A 1030 -14.78 -0.35 -42.98
C SER A 1030 -14.23 0.59 -44.06
N ALA A 1031 -12.91 0.55 -44.27
CA ALA A 1031 -12.21 1.21 -45.37
C ALA A 1031 -12.12 0.30 -46.62
N GLY A 1032 -12.63 -0.92 -46.54
CA GLY A 1032 -12.65 -1.91 -47.62
C GLY A 1032 -11.92 -3.20 -47.28
N VAL A 1033 -12.14 -4.19 -48.15
CA VAL A 1033 -11.61 -5.55 -48.04
C VAL A 1033 -10.63 -5.80 -49.17
N THR A 1034 -9.44 -6.33 -48.86
CA THR A 1034 -8.38 -6.61 -49.83
C THR A 1034 -7.77 -7.99 -49.60
N VAL A 1035 -7.52 -8.75 -50.67
CA VAL A 1035 -6.68 -9.95 -50.62
C VAL A 1035 -5.24 -9.52 -50.91
N ALA A 1036 -4.32 -9.79 -49.98
CA ALA A 1036 -2.93 -9.38 -50.12
C ALA A 1036 -2.26 -10.09 -51.30
N ASP A 1037 -1.63 -9.35 -52.20
CA ASP A 1037 -0.83 -9.87 -53.32
C ASP A 1037 0.69 -9.82 -53.06
N SER A 1038 1.08 -9.14 -51.98
CA SER A 1038 2.43 -8.81 -51.53
C SER A 1038 2.50 -8.80 -49.99
N ASP A 1039 3.64 -8.37 -49.42
CA ASP A 1039 3.87 -8.27 -47.98
C ASP A 1039 3.42 -6.91 -47.38
N SER A 1040 2.54 -6.20 -48.08
CA SER A 1040 1.98 -4.92 -47.66
C SER A 1040 0.54 -4.75 -48.17
N LEU A 1041 -0.23 -3.90 -47.50
CA LEU A 1041 -1.54 -3.45 -47.96
C LEU A 1041 -1.55 -1.92 -48.12
N VAL A 1042 -2.34 -1.43 -49.07
CA VAL A 1042 -2.54 0.01 -49.31
C VAL A 1042 -4.02 0.34 -49.17
N TYR A 1043 -4.34 1.32 -48.33
CA TYR A 1043 -5.71 1.81 -48.13
C TYR A 1043 -5.75 3.33 -48.13
N ASN A 1044 -6.91 3.91 -48.45
CA ASN A 1044 -7.19 5.33 -48.23
C ASN A 1044 -8.08 5.47 -47.00
N VAL A 1045 -7.63 6.22 -45.99
CA VAL A 1045 -8.31 6.41 -44.71
C VAL A 1045 -8.31 7.89 -44.32
N PRO A 1046 -9.19 8.34 -43.40
CA PRO A 1046 -9.11 9.69 -42.87
C PRO A 1046 -7.78 9.92 -42.15
N LYS A 1047 -7.21 11.11 -42.35
CA LYS A 1047 -5.90 11.47 -41.79
C LYS A 1047 -5.90 11.46 -40.27
N GLY A 1048 -4.90 10.80 -39.68
CA GLY A 1048 -4.77 10.67 -38.22
C GLY A 1048 -5.89 9.83 -37.57
N ALA A 1049 -6.52 8.93 -38.33
CA ALA A 1049 -7.53 8.02 -37.80
C ALA A 1049 -6.90 6.90 -36.95
N LEU A 1050 -7.66 6.43 -35.96
CA LEU A 1050 -7.36 5.19 -35.27
C LEU A 1050 -7.83 4.01 -36.14
N LEU A 1051 -6.93 3.10 -36.44
CA LEU A 1051 -7.10 2.01 -37.40
C LEU A 1051 -7.11 0.64 -36.70
N TYR A 1052 -7.77 -0.33 -37.32
CA TYR A 1052 -7.75 -1.73 -36.92
C TYR A 1052 -7.78 -2.63 -38.15
N LEU A 1053 -6.78 -3.52 -38.29
CA LEU A 1053 -6.70 -4.44 -39.43
C LEU A 1053 -7.16 -5.84 -39.01
N LYS A 1054 -8.28 -6.29 -39.58
CA LYS A 1054 -8.80 -7.65 -39.41
C LYS A 1054 -8.24 -8.57 -40.49
N ASN A 1055 -7.70 -9.73 -40.11
CA ASN A 1055 -7.42 -10.83 -41.02
C ASN A 1055 -8.58 -11.84 -40.97
N HIS A 1056 -9.27 -12.01 -42.09
CA HIS A 1056 -10.39 -12.94 -42.27
C HIS A 1056 -9.94 -14.36 -42.67
N SER A 1057 -8.67 -14.54 -43.05
CA SER A 1057 -8.10 -15.83 -43.43
C SER A 1057 -7.46 -16.58 -42.27
N GLY A 1058 -6.88 -15.90 -41.28
CA GLY A 1058 -6.28 -16.56 -40.12
C GLY A 1058 -5.45 -15.69 -39.17
N GLY A 1059 -4.90 -16.36 -38.14
CA GLY A 1059 -4.15 -15.74 -37.05
C GLY A 1059 -5.03 -14.97 -36.06
N VAL A 1060 -4.60 -14.88 -34.81
CA VAL A 1060 -5.42 -14.31 -33.72
C VAL A 1060 -4.94 -12.96 -33.21
N ASP A 1061 -3.68 -12.59 -33.50
CA ASP A 1061 -3.10 -11.34 -33.01
C ASP A 1061 -3.41 -10.19 -33.98
N GLU A 1062 -4.10 -9.18 -33.45
CA GLU A 1062 -4.60 -7.99 -34.15
C GLU A 1062 -4.72 -6.86 -33.13
N ARG A 1063 -4.23 -5.65 -33.43
CA ARG A 1063 -4.31 -4.53 -32.47
C ARG A 1063 -4.58 -3.22 -33.18
N ILE A 1064 -5.16 -2.27 -32.43
CA ILE A 1064 -5.39 -0.91 -32.93
C ILE A 1064 -4.05 -0.18 -33.13
N PHE A 1065 -3.99 0.69 -34.13
CA PHE A 1065 -2.80 1.48 -34.43
C PHE A 1065 -3.19 2.79 -35.10
N GLU A 1066 -2.24 3.70 -35.22
CA GLU A 1066 -2.33 4.84 -36.15
C GLU A 1066 -1.13 4.84 -37.10
N CYS A 1067 -1.23 5.62 -38.17
CA CYS A 1067 -0.10 5.87 -39.06
C CYS A 1067 0.41 7.30 -38.82
N VAL A 1068 1.65 7.44 -38.37
CA VAL A 1068 2.31 8.74 -38.14
C VAL A 1068 3.55 8.79 -39.01
N ASP A 1069 3.65 9.81 -39.87
CA ASP A 1069 4.78 10.01 -40.80
C ASP A 1069 5.11 8.77 -41.67
N GLY A 1070 4.09 7.97 -41.99
CA GLY A 1070 4.22 6.75 -42.79
C GLY A 1070 4.53 5.48 -42.00
N GLU A 1071 4.67 5.57 -40.67
CA GLU A 1071 4.97 4.43 -39.80
C GLU A 1071 3.76 4.01 -38.95
N GLN A 1072 3.62 2.72 -38.69
CA GLN A 1072 2.56 2.18 -37.82
C GLN A 1072 2.95 2.30 -36.35
N VAL A 1073 2.14 3.04 -35.57
CA VAL A 1073 2.26 3.15 -34.12
C VAL A 1073 1.11 2.40 -33.47
N PHE A 1074 1.43 1.29 -32.79
CA PHE A 1074 0.45 0.46 -32.11
C PHE A 1074 0.13 1.00 -30.72
N TRP A 1075 -1.14 0.89 -30.37
CA TRP A 1075 -1.65 1.11 -29.02
C TRP A 1075 -2.05 -0.23 -28.42
#